data_AF-A0A3D2ZA42-F1
#
_entry.id   AF-A0A3D2ZA42-F1
#
_cell.length_a   1.000
_cell.length_b   1.000
_cell.length_c   1.000
_cell.angle_alpha   90.00
_cell.angle_beta   90.00
_cell.angle_gamma   90.00
#
_symmetry.space_group_name_H-M   'P 1'
#
loop_
_entity.id
_entity.type
_entity.pdbx_description
1 polymer ?
#
loop_
_entity_poly.entity_id
_entity_poly.type
_entity_poly.pdbx_seq_one_letter_code
_entity_poly.pdbx_strand_id
1 'polypeptide(L)'
;MSQSVSTGSLQKRSRLTRYQHRALALIVVLGVVMFADTLYLLAHRAADAAGIGYFAVTDISLPKFYQGMVLFHTGLGILLVVLMLAFVEWHLPMVWRRQRQRAIYTGVVTAVLGVALLVSGLFIVSEANSRGNAWAWWLHVLAAAALPAFYLAHRRISISKPSPVSYTTVPVAVAGLTLAAILAHGVSYDRESYTAVAESAFAAGTNTGPGSGARQRGGSPTNFVPANFVPYQSPFFPSAATTTTGGYLPSRIITRGNLPEQELLEREVEQQGFVATEKLGAASCARCHAAIVEQWSKSAHRFASFNNPFYEATINEMRRTSTSSNSELDAHISYFSRIDPGTKLKGREGLVKSKWCSGCHDPALMLAGKMTGEIDRRSPQAQAGLTCLACHAIDAIHDQTGNANYNIADHQEDPYLFAESQDGIAQLMHDMALKARPAVHKRQMLKPFFHSSRYCATCHKVSLDSRLNGYRWLRGQDEFDNWHDSGVALNASRTFYLPGYKRLCQDCHMPPEKAVQGDVSARDGYVRSHRFLAANTALPYLRGDMETVHRIEEFLQAEKLRIDIAALRRADGAIEALPGVAGSVLEPGEHFEVDVTVRNVGVGHTFPGGTNDSNEGWIEFTVSAQEGEVWQQSGALGVDGHVDPAAHFYKALLVDAAGRGIHQRNAQDIYAPVYVHVIGPGTADVAHYGVSIPPEYAGAEVRITARLLWRKFDRRYTEFAYAANPAGFRPFPQVPDLPVTEIARHEILLPVARPGPAREQSSSPAPEWMRHNDYGIALLLQGDTRSAMAAFEQVARLRPDGIDGPRNMARVALQDGDIEQAYRFLERCEALQVGDPQTAWIWGVAHQKAGRYADAEGAYRHVLSRFPQDRATWGNLGRVLYLDGRFEEALKAIDQVLHIDPEDRSAYYHRMLSLRSLGREAEAAAAEQAYTYYQIDESAQVVTRGYRMRHPNANRETQKIHVHDLRSSPVVSPGL
;
A
#
# COMPACT_ATOMS: atom_id res chain seq x y z
N MET A 1 -4.63 -37.39 -99.68
CA MET A 1 -5.13 -38.43 -98.75
C MET A 1 -5.39 -37.78 -97.41
N SER A 2 -6.64 -37.40 -97.16
CA SER A 2 -7.07 -36.71 -95.94
C SER A 2 -8.29 -37.44 -95.38
N GLN A 3 -8.29 -37.79 -94.10
CA GLN A 3 -9.51 -37.74 -93.29
C GLN A 3 -9.25 -37.81 -91.78
N SER A 4 -9.67 -36.71 -91.12
CA SER A 4 -10.21 -36.57 -89.76
C SER A 4 -9.47 -37.18 -88.55
N VAL A 5 -8.72 -36.30 -87.87
CA VAL A 5 -8.41 -36.42 -86.45
C VAL A 5 -9.67 -36.09 -85.63
N SER A 6 -10.19 -37.09 -84.90
CA SER A 6 -11.22 -36.90 -83.88
C SER A 6 -10.57 -36.61 -82.52
N THR A 7 -10.77 -35.40 -82.02
CA THR A 7 -10.39 -34.93 -80.69
C THR A 7 -11.25 -35.59 -79.61
N GLY A 8 -10.72 -36.62 -78.94
CA GLY A 8 -11.25 -37.11 -77.67
C GLY A 8 -10.78 -36.22 -76.51
N SER A 9 -11.66 -35.33 -76.04
CA SER A 9 -11.41 -34.47 -74.89
C SER A 9 -11.16 -35.29 -73.61
N LEU A 10 -9.91 -35.41 -73.19
CA LEU A 10 -9.53 -35.81 -71.84
C LEU A 10 -9.95 -34.70 -70.86
N GLN A 11 -11.24 -34.70 -70.50
CA GLN A 11 -11.77 -33.92 -69.41
C GLN A 11 -11.08 -34.42 -68.13
N LYS A 12 -10.04 -33.68 -67.68
CA LYS A 12 -9.30 -33.93 -66.44
C LYS A 12 -10.25 -33.82 -65.26
N ARG A 13 -10.96 -34.90 -64.95
CA ARG A 13 -11.75 -35.05 -63.72
C ARG A 13 -10.82 -34.89 -62.53
N SER A 14 -11.16 -33.98 -61.63
CA SER A 14 -10.61 -33.92 -60.28
C SER A 14 -10.69 -35.32 -59.66
N ARG A 15 -9.53 -35.96 -59.42
CA ARG A 15 -9.43 -37.28 -58.80
C ARG A 15 -9.37 -37.21 -57.27
N LEU A 16 -10.00 -36.21 -56.66
CA LEU A 16 -10.37 -36.33 -55.24
C LEU A 16 -11.51 -37.36 -55.19
N THR A 17 -11.49 -38.28 -54.23
CA THR A 17 -12.62 -39.19 -54.01
C THR A 17 -13.88 -38.39 -53.71
N ARG A 18 -15.07 -38.97 -53.92
CA ARG A 18 -16.33 -38.30 -53.55
C ARG A 18 -16.33 -37.82 -52.09
N TYR A 19 -15.69 -38.58 -51.21
CA TYR A 19 -15.51 -38.24 -49.80
C TYR A 19 -14.54 -37.06 -49.59
N GLN A 20 -13.39 -37.04 -50.27
CA GLN A 20 -12.45 -35.91 -50.21
C GLN A 20 -13.05 -34.61 -50.77
N HIS A 21 -13.90 -34.71 -51.80
CA HIS A 21 -14.62 -33.55 -52.33
C HIS A 21 -15.63 -32.98 -51.33
N ARG A 22 -16.37 -33.84 -50.62
CA ARG A 22 -17.30 -33.43 -49.57
C ARG A 22 -16.55 -32.83 -48.36
N ALA A 23 -15.45 -33.46 -47.94
CA ALA A 23 -14.61 -32.95 -46.85
C ALA A 23 -14.02 -31.57 -47.18
N LEU A 24 -13.47 -31.39 -48.38
CA LEU A 24 -12.95 -30.09 -48.83
C LEU A 24 -14.06 -29.04 -48.93
N ALA A 25 -15.25 -29.40 -49.43
CA ALA A 25 -16.38 -28.48 -49.48
C ALA A 25 -16.81 -28.02 -48.08
N LEU A 26 -16.86 -28.93 -47.11
CA LEU A 26 -17.13 -28.62 -45.71
C LEU A 26 -16.07 -27.67 -45.12
N ILE A 27 -14.78 -27.97 -45.31
CA ILE A 27 -13.67 -27.11 -44.84
C ILE A 27 -13.77 -25.70 -45.45
N VAL A 28 -14.13 -25.58 -46.73
CA VAL A 28 -14.30 -24.28 -47.39
C VAL A 28 -15.50 -23.52 -46.82
N VAL A 29 -16.65 -24.18 -46.60
CA VAL A 29 -17.83 -23.54 -46.00
C VAL A 29 -17.52 -23.05 -44.59
N LEU A 30 -16.91 -23.90 -43.75
CA LEU A 30 -16.48 -23.53 -42.41
C LEU A 30 -15.42 -22.42 -42.43
N GLY A 31 -14.50 -22.44 -43.40
CA GLY A 31 -13.50 -21.39 -43.61
C GLY A 31 -14.11 -20.04 -44.00
N VAL A 32 -15.20 -20.03 -44.78
CA VAL A 32 -15.97 -18.81 -45.11
C VAL A 32 -16.60 -18.22 -43.86
N VAL A 33 -17.21 -19.07 -43.02
CA VAL A 33 -17.80 -18.64 -41.73
C VAL A 33 -16.73 -18.08 -40.79
N MET A 34 -15.60 -18.77 -40.65
CA MET A 34 -14.44 -18.32 -39.87
C MET A 34 -13.91 -16.97 -40.35
N PHE A 35 -13.78 -16.78 -41.66
CA PHE A 35 -13.29 -15.51 -42.21
C PHE A 35 -14.30 -14.36 -41.98
N ALA A 36 -15.60 -14.64 -42.12
CA ALA A 36 -16.65 -13.65 -41.83
C ALA A 36 -16.66 -13.21 -40.36
N ASP A 37 -16.50 -14.17 -39.43
CA ASP A 37 -16.36 -13.92 -38.00
C ASP A 37 -15.06 -13.14 -37.68
N THR A 38 -13.94 -13.50 -38.33
CA THR A 38 -12.69 -12.73 -38.24
C THR A 38 -12.90 -11.25 -38.60
N LEU A 39 -13.60 -10.98 -39.71
CA LEU A 39 -13.91 -9.62 -40.14
C LEU A 39 -14.83 -8.89 -39.14
N TYR A 40 -15.78 -9.60 -38.54
CA TYR A 40 -16.61 -9.06 -37.46
C TYR A 40 -15.77 -8.67 -36.23
N LEU A 41 -14.88 -9.54 -35.74
CA LEU A 41 -14.01 -9.26 -34.60
C LEU A 41 -13.04 -8.09 -34.89
N LEU A 42 -12.53 -8.01 -36.13
CA LEU A 42 -11.71 -6.88 -36.57
C LEU A 42 -12.52 -5.57 -36.65
N ALA A 43 -13.73 -5.61 -37.18
CA ALA A 43 -14.63 -4.45 -37.22
C ALA A 43 -14.94 -3.94 -35.81
N HIS A 44 -15.23 -4.85 -34.87
CA HIS A 44 -15.43 -4.51 -33.47
C HIS A 44 -14.18 -3.87 -32.85
N ARG A 45 -12.99 -4.40 -33.13
CA ARG A 45 -11.72 -3.83 -32.62
C ARG A 45 -11.43 -2.45 -33.23
N ALA A 46 -11.71 -2.25 -34.51
CA ALA A 46 -11.55 -0.97 -35.17
C ALA A 46 -12.56 0.06 -34.64
N ALA A 47 -13.81 -0.37 -34.40
CA ALA A 47 -14.85 0.47 -33.81
C ALA A 47 -14.48 0.93 -32.39
N ASP A 48 -13.97 0.03 -31.55
CA ASP A 48 -13.48 0.36 -30.21
C ASP A 48 -12.30 1.36 -30.27
N ALA A 49 -11.34 1.15 -31.17
CA ALA A 49 -10.23 2.09 -31.38
C ALA A 49 -10.68 3.47 -31.88
N ALA A 50 -11.82 3.53 -32.59
CA ALA A 50 -12.42 4.76 -33.09
C ALA A 50 -13.46 5.37 -32.14
N GLY A 51 -13.71 4.77 -30.96
CA GLY A 51 -14.71 5.26 -30.00
C GLY A 51 -16.17 5.13 -30.48
N ILE A 52 -16.46 4.18 -31.37
CA ILE A 52 -17.81 4.00 -31.94
C ILE A 52 -18.68 3.23 -30.95
N GLY A 53 -19.74 3.88 -30.45
CA GLY A 53 -20.62 3.36 -29.40
C GLY A 53 -21.40 2.09 -29.74
N TYR A 54 -21.61 1.77 -31.01
CA TYR A 54 -22.42 0.61 -31.45
C TYR A 54 -21.82 -0.74 -31.03
N PHE A 55 -20.48 -0.81 -30.93
CA PHE A 55 -19.74 -1.98 -30.45
C PHE A 55 -19.13 -1.74 -29.07
N ALA A 56 -19.69 -0.78 -28.31
CA ALA A 56 -19.04 -0.28 -27.10
C ALA A 56 -18.83 -1.38 -26.06
N VAL A 57 -17.58 -1.49 -25.63
CA VAL A 57 -17.21 -2.12 -24.37
C VAL A 57 -17.27 -1.03 -23.31
N THR A 58 -18.24 -1.12 -22.40
CA THR A 58 -18.36 -0.16 -21.30
C THR A 58 -17.35 -0.49 -20.20
N ASP A 59 -17.37 0.28 -19.12
CA ASP A 59 -16.49 0.01 -17.98
C ASP A 59 -16.95 -1.17 -17.12
N ILE A 60 -18.20 -1.64 -17.31
CA ILE A 60 -18.81 -2.69 -16.48
C ILE A 60 -19.48 -3.82 -17.27
N SER A 61 -19.67 -3.68 -18.58
CA SER A 61 -20.35 -4.67 -19.43
C SER A 61 -19.55 -5.03 -20.68
N LEU A 62 -19.63 -6.31 -21.06
CA LEU A 62 -19.08 -6.85 -22.30
C LEU A 62 -20.21 -7.58 -23.06
N PRO A 63 -20.52 -7.22 -24.32
CA PRO A 63 -21.68 -7.79 -25.02
C PRO A 63 -21.61 -9.32 -25.13
N LYS A 64 -22.63 -10.04 -24.65
CA LYS A 64 -22.65 -11.52 -24.64
C LYS A 64 -22.51 -12.11 -26.04
N PHE A 65 -23.09 -11.48 -27.05
CA PHE A 65 -22.94 -11.90 -28.45
C PHE A 65 -21.49 -11.82 -28.92
N TYR A 66 -20.78 -10.73 -28.61
CA TYR A 66 -19.35 -10.61 -28.90
C TYR A 66 -18.55 -11.72 -28.22
N GLN A 67 -18.82 -11.99 -26.94
CA GLN A 67 -18.16 -13.07 -26.22
C GLN A 67 -18.42 -14.44 -26.85
N GLY A 68 -19.68 -14.70 -27.24
CA GLY A 68 -20.08 -15.89 -27.97
C GLY A 68 -19.34 -16.05 -29.30
N MET A 69 -19.18 -14.96 -30.06
CA MET A 69 -18.43 -14.96 -31.33
C MET A 69 -16.94 -15.24 -31.11
N VAL A 70 -16.32 -14.74 -30.04
CA VAL A 70 -14.91 -15.08 -29.71
C VAL A 70 -14.75 -16.57 -29.37
N LEU A 71 -15.69 -17.14 -28.60
CA LEU A 71 -15.66 -18.57 -28.28
C LEU A 71 -15.94 -19.43 -29.52
N PHE A 72 -16.88 -18.99 -30.35
CA PHE A 72 -17.19 -19.60 -31.65
C PHE A 72 -15.98 -19.57 -32.59
N HIS A 73 -15.27 -18.44 -32.69
CA HIS A 73 -14.02 -18.28 -33.44
C HIS A 73 -13.02 -19.36 -33.01
N THR A 74 -12.79 -19.47 -31.71
CA THR A 74 -11.79 -20.38 -31.16
C THR A 74 -12.15 -21.84 -31.42
N GLY A 75 -13.39 -22.23 -31.14
CA GLY A 75 -13.88 -23.60 -31.36
C GLY A 75 -13.88 -23.99 -32.85
N LEU A 76 -14.36 -23.10 -33.72
CA LEU A 76 -14.37 -23.32 -35.17
C LEU A 76 -12.94 -23.38 -35.72
N GLY A 77 -12.00 -22.60 -35.17
CA GLY A 77 -10.60 -22.61 -35.57
C GLY A 77 -9.92 -23.94 -35.26
N ILE A 78 -10.10 -24.46 -34.05
CA ILE A 78 -9.59 -25.78 -33.65
C ILE A 78 -10.16 -26.87 -34.57
N LEU A 79 -11.48 -26.86 -34.79
CA LEU A 79 -12.14 -27.81 -35.68
C LEU A 79 -11.57 -27.75 -37.11
N LEU A 80 -11.42 -26.54 -37.66
CA LEU A 80 -10.88 -26.33 -39.00
C LEU A 80 -9.46 -26.86 -39.13
N VAL A 81 -8.61 -26.67 -38.12
CA VAL A 81 -7.24 -27.19 -38.15
C VAL A 81 -7.23 -28.72 -38.08
N VAL A 82 -8.02 -29.34 -37.19
CA VAL A 82 -8.11 -30.80 -37.12
C VAL A 82 -8.55 -31.39 -38.47
N LEU A 83 -9.59 -30.81 -39.07
CA LEU A 83 -10.06 -31.21 -40.39
C LEU A 83 -9.01 -30.97 -41.49
N MET A 84 -8.26 -29.87 -41.40
CA MET A 84 -7.17 -29.55 -42.32
C MET A 84 -6.03 -30.56 -42.18
N LEU A 85 -5.59 -30.89 -40.98
CA LEU A 85 -4.51 -31.86 -40.73
C LEU A 85 -4.90 -33.25 -41.26
N ALA A 86 -6.12 -33.70 -40.95
CA ALA A 86 -6.65 -34.96 -41.49
C ALA A 86 -6.73 -34.92 -43.03
N PHE A 87 -7.13 -33.78 -43.61
CA PHE A 87 -7.13 -33.60 -45.07
C PHE A 87 -5.72 -33.62 -45.66
N VAL A 88 -4.75 -32.95 -45.02
CA VAL A 88 -3.34 -32.91 -45.47
C VAL A 88 -2.75 -34.31 -45.41
N GLU A 89 -2.92 -35.04 -44.31
CA GLU A 89 -2.47 -36.43 -44.17
C GLU A 89 -3.06 -37.32 -45.27
N TRP A 90 -4.35 -37.16 -45.56
CA TRP A 90 -5.02 -37.90 -46.63
C TRP A 90 -4.59 -37.47 -48.04
N HIS A 91 -4.26 -36.18 -48.23
CA HIS A 91 -3.97 -35.60 -49.53
C HIS A 91 -2.50 -35.73 -49.94
N LEU A 92 -1.58 -35.65 -48.98
CA LEU A 92 -0.12 -35.60 -49.21
C LEU A 92 0.44 -36.81 -49.98
N PRO A 93 0.04 -38.08 -49.71
CA PRO A 93 0.49 -39.24 -50.47
C PRO A 93 0.09 -39.19 -51.96
N MET A 94 -1.03 -38.54 -52.29
CA MET A 94 -1.49 -38.37 -53.68
C MET A 94 -0.75 -37.23 -54.40
N VAL A 95 -0.20 -36.27 -53.65
CA VAL A 95 0.55 -35.12 -54.16
C VAL A 95 1.99 -35.50 -54.49
N TRP A 96 2.66 -36.31 -53.66
CA TRP A 96 4.04 -36.77 -53.90
C TRP A 96 4.21 -37.66 -55.13
N ARG A 97 3.12 -38.21 -55.67
CA ARG A 97 3.11 -38.95 -56.94
C ARG A 97 3.04 -38.03 -58.18
N ARG A 98 3.23 -36.70 -58.06
CA ARG A 98 3.02 -35.71 -59.14
C ARG A 98 4.20 -34.74 -59.31
N GLN A 99 4.38 -34.21 -60.52
CA GLN A 99 5.57 -33.42 -60.92
C GLN A 99 5.41 -31.87 -60.95
N ARG A 100 4.30 -31.28 -60.49
CA ARG A 100 4.14 -29.80 -60.48
C ARG A 100 4.67 -29.18 -59.19
N GLN A 101 5.96 -28.87 -59.17
CA GLN A 101 6.66 -28.26 -58.02
C GLN A 101 5.94 -27.02 -57.44
N ARG A 102 5.48 -26.08 -58.29
CA ARG A 102 4.78 -24.85 -57.84
C ARG A 102 3.48 -25.11 -57.05
N ALA A 103 2.73 -26.16 -57.40
CA ALA A 103 1.51 -26.53 -56.67
C ALA A 103 1.86 -27.17 -55.32
N ILE A 104 2.95 -27.93 -55.26
CA ILE A 104 3.47 -28.54 -54.02
C ILE A 104 3.92 -27.42 -53.07
N TYR A 105 4.74 -26.47 -53.52
CA TYR A 105 5.21 -25.36 -52.68
C TYR A 105 4.05 -24.52 -52.10
N THR A 106 3.10 -24.11 -52.92
CA THR A 106 1.94 -23.33 -52.43
C THR A 106 1.05 -24.11 -51.47
N GLY A 107 0.95 -25.44 -51.63
CA GLY A 107 0.22 -26.31 -50.70
C GLY A 107 0.93 -26.49 -49.37
N VAL A 108 2.25 -26.69 -49.40
CA VAL A 108 3.10 -26.76 -48.19
C VAL A 108 3.03 -25.45 -47.42
N VAL A 109 3.15 -24.29 -48.08
CA VAL A 109 3.03 -22.98 -47.42
C VAL A 109 1.65 -22.82 -46.78
N THR A 110 0.57 -23.23 -47.46
CA THR A 110 -0.79 -23.19 -46.89
C THR A 110 -0.91 -24.07 -45.64
N ALA A 111 -0.35 -25.27 -45.66
CA ALA A 111 -0.34 -26.16 -44.48
C ALA A 111 0.48 -25.58 -43.32
N VAL A 112 1.66 -25.01 -43.60
CA VAL A 112 2.51 -24.35 -42.59
C VAL A 112 1.79 -23.16 -41.96
N LEU A 113 1.11 -22.32 -42.76
CA LEU A 113 0.30 -21.20 -42.25
C LEU A 113 -0.84 -21.70 -41.36
N GLY A 114 -1.50 -22.80 -41.71
CA GLY A 114 -2.53 -23.41 -40.87
C GLY A 114 -1.99 -23.96 -39.55
N VAL A 115 -0.82 -24.59 -39.55
CA VAL A 115 -0.13 -25.03 -38.32
C VAL A 115 0.32 -23.83 -37.48
N ALA A 116 0.86 -22.79 -38.12
CA ALA A 116 1.26 -21.56 -37.44
C ALA A 116 0.05 -20.90 -36.75
N LEU A 117 -1.13 -20.90 -37.37
CA LEU A 117 -2.38 -20.43 -36.76
C LEU A 117 -2.80 -21.25 -35.54
N LEU A 118 -2.72 -22.58 -35.61
CA LEU A 118 -3.03 -23.44 -34.48
C LEU A 118 -2.08 -23.19 -33.31
N VAL A 119 -0.76 -23.22 -33.57
CA VAL A 119 0.26 -23.07 -32.53
C VAL A 119 0.18 -21.68 -31.91
N SER A 120 0.12 -20.63 -32.72
CA SER A 120 -0.01 -19.26 -32.22
C SER A 120 -1.35 -19.04 -31.50
N GLY A 121 -2.45 -19.62 -31.99
CA GLY A 121 -3.76 -19.52 -31.36
C GLY A 121 -3.83 -20.20 -29.99
N LEU A 122 -3.35 -21.45 -29.90
CA LEU A 122 -3.24 -22.18 -28.63
C LEU A 122 -2.27 -21.48 -27.67
N PHE A 123 -1.18 -20.92 -28.18
CA PHE A 123 -0.24 -20.16 -27.36
C PHE A 123 -0.91 -18.92 -26.76
N ILE A 124 -1.66 -18.13 -27.54
CA ILE A 124 -2.34 -16.90 -27.07
C ILE A 124 -3.31 -17.16 -25.92
N VAL A 125 -3.99 -18.32 -25.92
CA VAL A 125 -4.95 -18.70 -24.88
C VAL A 125 -4.32 -19.49 -23.72
N SER A 126 -3.05 -19.90 -23.88
CA SER A 126 -2.32 -20.65 -22.85
C SER A 126 -1.85 -19.75 -21.70
N GLU A 127 -1.51 -20.38 -20.58
CA GLU A 127 -0.87 -19.73 -19.42
C GLU A 127 0.52 -19.16 -19.74
N ALA A 128 1.18 -19.67 -20.79
CA ALA A 128 2.48 -19.17 -21.25
C ALA A 128 2.41 -17.80 -21.94
N ASN A 129 1.19 -17.33 -22.28
CA ASN A 129 1.02 -16.02 -22.88
C ASN A 129 1.15 -14.90 -21.84
N SER A 130 2.10 -14.00 -22.07
CA SER A 130 2.29 -12.78 -21.28
C SER A 130 2.36 -11.58 -22.22
N ARG A 131 2.28 -10.37 -21.67
CA ARG A 131 2.43 -9.14 -22.48
C ARG A 131 3.78 -9.07 -23.23
N GLY A 132 4.80 -9.80 -22.77
CA GLY A 132 6.11 -9.87 -23.42
C GLY A 132 6.12 -10.69 -24.72
N ASN A 133 5.10 -11.50 -24.99
CA ASN A 133 5.07 -12.44 -26.11
C ASN A 133 4.21 -11.94 -27.28
N ALA A 134 4.27 -10.65 -27.61
CA ALA A 134 3.46 -10.03 -28.67
C ALA A 134 3.69 -10.64 -30.07
N TRP A 135 4.84 -11.32 -30.28
CA TRP A 135 5.16 -12.01 -31.53
C TRP A 135 4.12 -13.08 -31.88
N ALA A 136 3.58 -13.80 -30.89
CA ALA A 136 2.62 -14.87 -31.14
C ALA A 136 1.30 -14.31 -31.68
N TRP A 137 0.87 -13.17 -31.16
CA TRP A 137 -0.30 -12.46 -31.66
C TRP A 137 -0.09 -11.96 -33.10
N TRP A 138 1.04 -11.31 -33.38
CA TRP A 138 1.34 -10.85 -34.75
C TRP A 138 1.48 -12.00 -35.73
N LEU A 139 2.11 -13.11 -35.34
CA LEU A 139 2.20 -14.32 -36.14
C LEU A 139 0.80 -14.86 -36.46
N HIS A 140 -0.10 -14.90 -35.49
CA HIS A 140 -1.48 -15.34 -35.68
C HIS A 140 -2.22 -14.46 -36.68
N VAL A 141 -2.15 -13.15 -36.52
CA VAL A 141 -2.82 -12.18 -37.41
C VAL A 141 -2.27 -12.24 -38.84
N LEU A 142 -0.95 -12.28 -39.00
CA LEU A 142 -0.30 -12.34 -40.30
C LEU A 142 -0.62 -13.67 -41.01
N ALA A 143 -0.60 -14.79 -40.28
CA ALA A 143 -0.96 -16.09 -40.82
C ALA A 143 -2.44 -16.16 -41.21
N ALA A 144 -3.35 -15.55 -40.42
CA ALA A 144 -4.79 -15.49 -40.72
C ALA A 144 -5.06 -14.69 -41.99
N ALA A 145 -4.35 -13.58 -42.19
CA ALA A 145 -4.46 -12.76 -43.39
C ALA A 145 -3.88 -13.45 -44.64
N ALA A 146 -2.75 -14.17 -44.48
CA ALA A 146 -2.06 -14.82 -45.59
C ALA A 146 -2.74 -16.12 -46.06
N LEU A 147 -3.32 -16.90 -45.15
CA LEU A 147 -3.86 -18.23 -45.44
C LEU A 147 -4.90 -18.24 -46.58
N PRO A 148 -5.91 -17.34 -46.63
CA PRO A 148 -6.87 -17.30 -47.73
C PRO A 148 -6.21 -17.01 -49.09
N ALA A 149 -5.23 -16.10 -49.12
CA ALA A 149 -4.53 -15.73 -50.34
C ALA A 149 -3.69 -16.91 -50.89
N PHE A 150 -2.97 -17.61 -50.02
CA PHE A 150 -2.19 -18.79 -50.39
C PHE A 150 -3.06 -19.98 -50.77
N TYR A 151 -4.20 -20.17 -50.10
CA TYR A 151 -5.19 -21.18 -50.49
C TYR A 151 -5.73 -20.90 -51.91
N LEU A 152 -6.10 -19.65 -52.21
CA LEU A 152 -6.57 -19.26 -53.55
C LEU A 152 -5.48 -19.43 -54.61
N ALA A 153 -4.23 -19.07 -54.29
CA ALA A 153 -3.07 -19.27 -55.17
C ALA A 153 -2.84 -20.76 -55.44
N HIS A 154 -2.86 -21.60 -54.40
CA HIS A 154 -2.75 -23.05 -54.50
C HIS A 154 -3.85 -23.62 -55.40
N ARG A 155 -5.10 -23.16 -55.23
CA ARG A 155 -6.27 -23.60 -56.02
C ARG A 155 -6.21 -23.13 -57.48
N ARG A 156 -5.63 -21.97 -57.78
CA ARG A 156 -5.41 -21.45 -59.15
C ARG A 156 -4.29 -22.17 -59.90
N ILE A 157 -3.22 -22.55 -59.20
CA ILE A 157 -2.03 -23.22 -59.75
C ILE A 157 -2.27 -24.74 -59.89
N SER A 158 -3.20 -25.28 -59.09
CA SER A 158 -3.71 -26.65 -59.18
C SER A 158 -4.40 -26.96 -60.51
N ILE A 159 -4.51 -28.24 -60.83
CA ILE A 159 -5.07 -28.76 -62.09
C ILE A 159 -6.59 -28.51 -62.16
N SER A 160 -7.26 -28.43 -61.01
CA SER A 160 -8.70 -28.22 -60.89
C SER A 160 -8.99 -26.76 -60.54
N LYS A 161 -9.17 -25.90 -61.54
CA LYS A 161 -9.49 -24.49 -61.32
C LYS A 161 -10.86 -24.35 -60.62
N PRO A 162 -11.04 -23.38 -59.71
CA PRO A 162 -12.36 -23.02 -59.20
C PRO A 162 -13.30 -22.62 -60.34
N SER A 163 -14.61 -22.88 -60.19
CA SER A 163 -15.60 -22.31 -61.12
C SER A 163 -15.55 -20.77 -61.04
N PRO A 164 -15.83 -20.04 -62.13
CA PRO A 164 -15.93 -18.58 -62.11
C PRO A 164 -16.94 -18.08 -61.05
N VAL A 165 -18.04 -18.81 -60.88
CA VAL A 165 -19.09 -18.58 -59.87
C VAL A 165 -18.53 -18.58 -58.44
N SER A 166 -17.50 -19.39 -58.15
CA SER A 166 -16.87 -19.44 -56.82
C SER A 166 -16.18 -18.13 -56.43
N TYR A 167 -15.75 -17.30 -57.40
CA TYR A 167 -15.06 -16.04 -57.13
C TYR A 167 -16.02 -14.88 -56.83
N THR A 168 -17.30 -15.02 -57.16
CA THR A 168 -18.35 -14.05 -56.83
C THR A 168 -19.15 -14.49 -55.60
N THR A 169 -19.51 -15.77 -55.51
CA THR A 169 -20.34 -16.28 -54.41
C THR A 169 -19.63 -16.26 -53.05
N VAL A 170 -18.34 -16.57 -52.98
CA VAL A 170 -17.60 -16.62 -51.70
C VAL A 170 -17.47 -15.24 -51.05
N PRO A 171 -17.00 -14.17 -51.75
CA PRO A 171 -16.95 -12.84 -51.15
C PRO A 171 -18.34 -12.30 -50.73
N VAL A 172 -19.38 -12.56 -51.53
CA VAL A 172 -20.76 -12.16 -51.19
C VAL A 172 -21.25 -12.88 -49.93
N ALA A 173 -20.99 -14.19 -49.81
CA ALA A 173 -21.33 -14.95 -48.61
C ALA A 173 -20.59 -14.44 -47.36
N VAL A 174 -19.29 -14.15 -47.48
CA VAL A 174 -18.50 -13.55 -46.38
C VAL A 174 -19.11 -12.20 -45.97
N ALA A 175 -19.35 -11.30 -46.93
CA ALA A 175 -19.90 -9.97 -46.64
C ALA A 175 -21.30 -10.05 -46.00
N GLY A 176 -22.17 -10.94 -46.50
CA GLY A 176 -23.50 -11.17 -45.95
C GLY A 176 -23.46 -11.70 -44.52
N LEU A 177 -22.59 -12.67 -44.23
CA LEU A 177 -22.41 -13.23 -42.88
C LEU A 177 -21.83 -12.21 -41.91
N THR A 178 -20.82 -11.42 -42.33
CA THR A 178 -20.24 -10.36 -41.50
C THR A 178 -21.28 -9.28 -41.19
N LEU A 179 -22.07 -8.85 -42.18
CA LEU A 179 -23.15 -7.88 -41.96
C LEU A 179 -24.22 -8.43 -41.01
N ALA A 180 -24.61 -9.70 -41.18
CA ALA A 180 -25.56 -10.34 -40.27
C ALA A 180 -25.04 -10.38 -38.83
N ALA A 181 -23.75 -10.69 -38.62
CA ALA A 181 -23.12 -10.67 -37.30
C ALA A 181 -23.09 -9.25 -36.69
N ILE A 182 -22.80 -8.22 -37.49
CA ILE A 182 -22.83 -6.82 -37.04
C ILE A 182 -24.24 -6.39 -36.63
N LEU A 183 -25.28 -6.77 -37.38
CA LEU A 183 -26.67 -6.47 -37.04
C LEU A 183 -27.11 -7.24 -35.79
N ALA A 184 -26.76 -8.53 -35.70
CA ALA A 184 -27.05 -9.35 -34.53
C ALA A 184 -26.39 -8.80 -33.25
N HIS A 185 -25.18 -8.24 -33.34
CA HIS A 185 -24.55 -7.54 -32.22
C HIS A 185 -25.43 -6.39 -31.72
N GLY A 186 -25.87 -5.49 -32.61
CA GLY A 186 -26.67 -4.33 -32.20
C GLY A 186 -28.02 -4.69 -31.58
N VAL A 187 -28.68 -5.75 -32.09
CA VAL A 187 -29.96 -6.24 -31.54
C VAL A 187 -29.76 -6.92 -30.17
N SER A 188 -28.60 -7.51 -29.93
CA SER A 188 -28.29 -8.22 -28.68
C SER A 188 -27.55 -7.36 -27.64
N TYR A 189 -27.13 -6.15 -28.01
CA TYR A 189 -26.43 -5.25 -27.13
C TYR A 189 -27.43 -4.43 -26.30
N ASP A 190 -27.54 -4.76 -25.02
CA ASP A 190 -28.32 -4.02 -24.04
C ASP A 190 -27.39 -3.26 -23.10
N ARG A 191 -27.09 -2.00 -23.46
CA ARG A 191 -26.23 -1.00 -22.78
C ARG A 191 -25.38 -1.50 -21.58
N GLU A 192 -25.47 -0.83 -20.44
CA GLU A 192 -24.85 -1.25 -19.19
C GLU A 192 -25.79 -2.22 -18.48
N SER A 193 -25.28 -3.38 -18.07
CA SER A 193 -26.05 -4.37 -17.32
C SER A 193 -25.71 -4.23 -15.84
N TYR A 194 -26.67 -3.78 -15.04
CA TYR A 194 -26.55 -3.71 -13.59
C TYR A 194 -27.03 -5.02 -12.94
N THR A 195 -26.64 -5.25 -11.69
CA THR A 195 -27.19 -6.38 -10.92
C THR A 195 -28.66 -6.12 -10.59
N ALA A 196 -29.48 -7.16 -10.47
CA ALA A 196 -30.88 -7.02 -10.07
C ALA A 196 -31.04 -6.31 -8.71
N VAL A 197 -30.07 -6.51 -7.80
CA VAL A 197 -30.00 -5.80 -6.51
C VAL A 197 -29.78 -4.31 -6.73
N ALA A 198 -28.86 -3.93 -7.62
CA ALA A 198 -28.60 -2.54 -7.95
C ALA A 198 -29.80 -1.89 -8.66
N GLU A 199 -30.44 -2.57 -9.62
CA GLU A 199 -31.64 -2.08 -10.29
C GLU A 199 -32.78 -1.83 -9.29
N SER A 200 -33.03 -2.78 -8.39
CA SER A 200 -34.01 -2.63 -7.32
C SER A 200 -33.65 -1.49 -6.37
N ALA A 201 -32.36 -1.33 -6.02
CA ALA A 201 -31.88 -0.25 -5.17
C ALA A 201 -32.06 1.12 -5.84
N PHE A 202 -31.75 1.22 -7.13
CA PHE A 202 -31.94 2.44 -7.92
C PHE A 202 -33.42 2.80 -8.04
N ALA A 203 -34.29 1.82 -8.30
CA ALA A 203 -35.73 2.03 -8.34
C ALA A 203 -36.29 2.47 -6.97
N ALA A 204 -35.73 1.96 -5.88
CA ALA A 204 -36.07 2.36 -4.51
C ALA A 204 -35.40 3.67 -4.06
N GLY A 205 -34.53 4.28 -4.87
CA GLY A 205 -33.78 5.49 -4.54
C GLY A 205 -32.73 5.29 -3.43
N THR A 206 -32.41 4.06 -3.04
CA THR A 206 -31.49 3.78 -1.92
C THR A 206 -30.05 4.12 -2.26
N ASN A 207 -29.71 4.22 -3.54
CA ASN A 207 -28.44 4.74 -4.07
C ASN A 207 -28.23 6.25 -3.86
N THR A 208 -29.25 6.96 -3.36
CA THR A 208 -29.14 8.35 -2.91
C THR A 208 -29.19 8.47 -1.38
N GLY A 209 -29.35 7.33 -0.70
CA GLY A 209 -29.48 7.27 0.75
C GLY A 209 -28.17 7.55 1.50
N PRO A 210 -28.23 7.62 2.84
CA PRO A 210 -27.10 8.00 3.68
C PRO A 210 -25.86 7.06 3.57
N GLY A 211 -26.04 5.84 3.05
CA GLY A 211 -24.96 4.86 2.84
C GLY A 211 -24.32 4.87 1.45
N SER A 212 -24.90 5.58 0.47
CA SER A 212 -24.51 5.60 -0.96
C SER A 212 -24.16 6.98 -1.51
N GLY A 213 -24.75 8.05 -0.96
CA GLY A 213 -24.56 9.41 -1.42
C GLY A 213 -23.25 10.08 -0.96
N ALA A 214 -22.83 11.13 -1.67
CA ALA A 214 -21.70 11.97 -1.28
C ALA A 214 -21.87 12.43 0.19
N ARG A 215 -20.92 12.02 1.05
CA ARG A 215 -20.90 12.16 2.52
C ARG A 215 -21.12 13.59 3.06
N GLN A 216 -21.27 14.59 2.17
CA GLN A 216 -21.36 16.02 2.46
C GLN A 216 -22.78 16.61 2.56
N ARG A 217 -23.87 15.84 2.36
CA ARG A 217 -25.21 16.45 2.12
C ARG A 217 -26.33 16.21 3.16
N GLY A 218 -26.12 15.46 4.24
CA GLY A 218 -27.29 14.78 4.85
C GLY A 218 -27.49 14.83 6.38
N GLY A 219 -27.17 15.93 7.08
CA GLY A 219 -27.75 16.13 8.42
C GLY A 219 -26.86 16.64 9.55
N SER A 220 -25.73 17.32 9.27
CA SER A 220 -25.06 18.05 10.36
C SER A 220 -25.97 19.19 10.82
N PRO A 221 -26.28 19.33 12.13
CA PRO A 221 -26.97 20.50 12.66
C PRO A 221 -26.11 21.78 12.56
N THR A 222 -24.87 21.65 12.09
CA THR A 222 -23.92 22.74 11.94
C THR A 222 -23.50 22.92 10.47
N ASN A 223 -22.96 24.10 10.14
CA ASN A 223 -22.45 24.40 8.79
C ASN A 223 -21.17 23.60 8.43
N PHE A 224 -20.53 22.94 9.41
CA PHE A 224 -19.35 22.09 9.23
C PHE A 224 -19.72 20.60 9.20
N VAL A 225 -19.03 19.83 8.35
CA VAL A 225 -19.13 18.36 8.29
C VAL A 225 -17.76 17.77 8.64
N PRO A 226 -17.64 17.00 9.73
CA PRO A 226 -16.38 16.36 10.09
C PRO A 226 -15.78 15.48 8.98
N ALA A 227 -14.45 15.41 8.93
CA ALA A 227 -13.75 14.36 8.20
C ALA A 227 -14.26 12.97 8.57
N ASN A 228 -14.35 12.06 7.60
CA ASN A 228 -14.86 10.70 7.82
C ASN A 228 -16.29 10.67 8.41
N PHE A 229 -17.08 11.74 8.23
CA PHE A 229 -18.46 11.77 8.72
C PHE A 229 -19.28 10.70 8.02
N VAL A 230 -20.02 9.95 8.84
CA VAL A 230 -21.02 9.00 8.38
C VAL A 230 -22.27 9.19 9.22
N PRO A 231 -23.45 9.35 8.59
CA PRO A 231 -24.70 9.54 9.30
C PRO A 231 -25.09 8.29 10.08
N TYR A 232 -25.74 8.46 11.24
CA TYR A 232 -26.15 7.35 12.12
C TYR A 232 -27.13 6.37 11.46
N GLN A 233 -27.80 6.75 10.37
CA GLN A 233 -28.69 5.88 9.57
C GLN A 233 -27.92 4.92 8.67
N SER A 234 -26.62 5.14 8.45
CA SER A 234 -25.79 4.23 7.65
C SER A 234 -25.67 2.88 8.35
N PRO A 235 -25.82 1.74 7.62
CA PRO A 235 -25.58 0.41 8.18
C PRO A 235 -24.13 0.21 8.65
N PHE A 236 -23.20 0.97 8.07
CA PHE A 236 -21.77 0.88 8.35
C PHE A 236 -21.30 1.79 9.49
N PHE A 237 -22.15 2.69 10.00
CA PHE A 237 -21.79 3.61 11.08
C PHE A 237 -21.12 2.88 12.27
N PRO A 238 -20.00 3.39 12.82
CA PRO A 238 -19.30 4.63 12.46
C PRO A 238 -18.13 4.46 11.45
N SER A 239 -18.05 3.33 10.73
CA SER A 239 -17.08 3.16 9.63
C SER A 239 -17.34 4.19 8.52
N ALA A 240 -16.28 4.75 7.94
CA ALA A 240 -16.42 5.69 6.84
C ALA A 240 -16.82 5.03 5.52
N ALA A 241 -16.61 3.71 5.36
CA ALA A 241 -16.82 3.00 4.10
C ALA A 241 -18.27 3.06 3.59
N THR A 242 -18.43 3.19 2.28
CA THR A 242 -19.75 3.23 1.60
C THR A 242 -19.85 2.20 0.47
N THR A 243 -21.08 1.95 0.02
CA THR A 243 -21.40 1.10 -1.14
C THR A 243 -22.27 1.87 -2.13
N THR A 244 -22.30 1.48 -3.40
CA THR A 244 -23.06 2.25 -4.42
C THR A 244 -24.56 2.23 -4.13
N THR A 245 -25.09 1.11 -3.64
CA THR A 245 -26.52 0.98 -3.30
C THR A 245 -26.86 1.48 -1.88
N GLY A 246 -25.85 1.69 -1.04
CA GLY A 246 -25.96 2.16 0.34
C GLY A 246 -26.37 1.08 1.34
N GLY A 247 -26.47 -0.17 0.87
CA GLY A 247 -26.78 -1.35 1.68
C GLY A 247 -25.62 -2.32 1.78
N TYR A 248 -25.88 -3.44 2.47
CA TYR A 248 -24.96 -4.58 2.57
C TYR A 248 -24.73 -5.24 1.20
N LEU A 249 -23.57 -5.87 1.07
CA LEU A 249 -23.18 -6.55 -0.16
C LEU A 249 -23.47 -8.04 -0.08
N PRO A 250 -23.95 -8.65 -1.18
CA PRO A 250 -23.85 -10.09 -1.35
C PRO A 250 -22.39 -10.55 -1.16
N SER A 251 -22.18 -11.59 -0.36
CA SER A 251 -20.84 -12.14 -0.06
C SER A 251 -20.02 -12.46 -1.32
N ARG A 252 -20.70 -12.87 -2.41
CA ARG A 252 -20.10 -13.14 -3.72
C ARG A 252 -19.36 -11.95 -4.34
N ILE A 253 -19.64 -10.71 -3.94
CA ILE A 253 -18.93 -9.54 -4.46
C ILE A 253 -17.49 -9.46 -3.93
N ILE A 254 -17.23 -9.98 -2.73
CA ILE A 254 -15.90 -9.88 -2.08
C ILE A 254 -15.12 -11.20 -2.18
N THR A 255 -15.82 -12.33 -2.32
CA THR A 255 -15.20 -13.66 -2.38
C THR A 255 -15.44 -14.41 -3.69
N ARG A 256 -16.22 -13.85 -4.64
CA ARG A 256 -16.66 -14.50 -5.90
C ARG A 256 -17.30 -15.88 -5.69
N GLY A 257 -17.82 -16.15 -4.50
CA GLY A 257 -18.38 -17.47 -4.15
C GLY A 257 -17.36 -18.61 -4.11
N ASN A 258 -16.05 -18.32 -4.24
CA ASN A 258 -14.98 -19.32 -4.15
C ASN A 258 -14.55 -19.45 -2.70
N LEU A 259 -15.44 -20.06 -1.90
CA LEU A 259 -15.15 -20.40 -0.52
C LEU A 259 -14.84 -21.91 -0.48
N PRO A 260 -13.74 -22.32 0.16
CA PRO A 260 -13.43 -23.73 0.35
C PRO A 260 -14.51 -24.39 1.20
N GLU A 261 -14.54 -25.72 1.18
CA GLU A 261 -15.46 -26.50 2.00
C GLU A 261 -15.31 -26.11 3.48
N GLN A 262 -16.46 -25.91 4.14
CA GLN A 262 -16.51 -25.46 5.53
C GLN A 262 -15.69 -26.38 6.46
N GLU A 263 -15.68 -27.69 6.20
CA GLU A 263 -14.91 -28.66 6.97
C GLU A 263 -13.40 -28.45 6.89
N LEU A 264 -12.87 -27.93 5.77
CA LEU A 264 -11.43 -27.65 5.64
C LEU A 264 -11.05 -26.46 6.51
N LEU A 265 -11.89 -25.42 6.52
CA LEU A 265 -11.70 -24.24 7.36
C LEU A 265 -11.78 -24.61 8.84
N GLU A 266 -12.76 -25.43 9.22
CA GLU A 266 -12.91 -25.92 10.58
C GLU A 266 -11.70 -26.73 11.03
N ARG A 267 -11.19 -27.63 10.19
CA ARG A 267 -9.97 -28.39 10.48
C ARG A 267 -8.75 -27.50 10.72
N GLU A 268 -8.51 -26.50 9.87
CA GLU A 268 -7.40 -25.57 10.06
C GLU A 268 -7.57 -24.73 11.34
N VAL A 269 -8.76 -24.19 11.59
CA VAL A 269 -9.04 -23.42 12.81
C VAL A 269 -8.86 -24.30 14.05
N GLU A 270 -9.20 -25.57 13.99
CA GLU A 270 -8.98 -26.50 15.09
C GLU A 270 -7.49 -26.83 15.30
N GLN A 271 -6.68 -26.85 14.26
CA GLN A 271 -5.26 -27.18 14.39
C GLN A 271 -4.42 -25.94 14.76
N GLN A 272 -4.65 -24.83 14.07
CA GLN A 272 -3.80 -23.63 14.11
C GLN A 272 -4.45 -22.47 14.87
N GLY A 273 -5.76 -22.53 15.13
CA GLY A 273 -6.52 -21.45 15.76
C GLY A 273 -7.17 -20.47 14.77
N PHE A 274 -6.69 -20.46 13.52
CA PHE A 274 -7.15 -19.64 12.40
C PHE A 274 -6.76 -20.32 11.07
N VAL A 275 -7.31 -19.83 9.96
CA VAL A 275 -7.05 -20.38 8.62
C VAL A 275 -5.78 -19.77 8.05
N ALA A 276 -4.71 -20.58 8.02
CA ALA A 276 -3.37 -20.18 7.61
C ALA A 276 -3.08 -20.43 6.13
N THR A 277 -3.62 -21.51 5.54
CA THR A 277 -3.21 -21.95 4.20
C THR A 277 -4.22 -21.63 3.09
N GLU A 278 -5.52 -21.66 3.38
CA GLU A 278 -6.54 -21.41 2.35
C GLU A 278 -6.51 -19.98 1.78
N LYS A 279 -6.62 -19.89 0.46
CA LYS A 279 -6.61 -18.63 -0.33
C LYS A 279 -8.02 -18.04 -0.46
N LEU A 280 -8.65 -17.77 0.68
CA LEU A 280 -10.03 -17.26 0.80
C LEU A 280 -10.28 -16.03 -0.08
N GLY A 281 -11.23 -16.15 -1.02
CA GLY A 281 -11.58 -15.06 -1.95
C GLY A 281 -10.52 -14.72 -3.00
N ALA A 282 -9.46 -15.52 -3.15
CA ALA A 282 -8.39 -15.31 -4.11
C ALA A 282 -8.17 -16.49 -5.08
N ALA A 283 -8.82 -17.63 -4.87
CA ALA A 283 -8.67 -18.84 -5.71
C ALA A 283 -8.94 -18.56 -7.20
N SER A 284 -9.98 -17.79 -7.53
CA SER A 284 -10.26 -17.41 -8.92
C SER A 284 -9.22 -16.45 -9.51
N CYS A 285 -8.64 -15.58 -8.68
CA CYS A 285 -7.56 -14.70 -9.09
C CYS A 285 -6.29 -15.50 -9.41
N ALA A 286 -6.00 -16.56 -8.65
CA ALA A 286 -4.78 -17.37 -8.79
C ALA A 286 -4.63 -18.03 -10.17
N ARG A 287 -5.73 -18.29 -10.88
CA ARG A 287 -5.71 -18.88 -12.24
C ARG A 287 -5.03 -18.00 -13.30
N CYS A 288 -4.94 -16.69 -13.04
CA CYS A 288 -4.26 -15.72 -13.92
C CYS A 288 -3.14 -14.96 -13.20
N HIS A 289 -3.24 -14.85 -11.87
CA HIS A 289 -2.38 -14.05 -11.02
C HIS A 289 -1.69 -14.87 -9.92
N ALA A 290 -1.20 -16.07 -10.27
CA ALA A 290 -0.64 -17.03 -9.32
C ALA A 290 0.46 -16.40 -8.44
N ALA A 291 1.43 -15.72 -9.06
CA ALA A 291 2.52 -15.06 -8.33
C ALA A 291 2.02 -13.98 -7.35
N ILE A 292 1.06 -13.14 -7.76
CA ILE A 292 0.48 -12.11 -6.90
C ILE A 292 -0.32 -12.74 -5.74
N VAL A 293 -1.12 -13.77 -6.00
CA VAL A 293 -1.91 -14.43 -4.95
C VAL A 293 -1.01 -15.12 -3.93
N GLU A 294 0.09 -15.74 -4.37
CA GLU A 294 1.08 -16.33 -3.46
C GLU A 294 1.78 -15.30 -2.57
N GLN A 295 2.11 -14.13 -3.15
CA GLN A 295 2.66 -13.01 -2.39
C GLN A 295 1.65 -12.48 -1.36
N TRP A 296 0.40 -12.28 -1.78
CA TRP A 296 -0.67 -11.80 -0.93
C TRP A 296 -1.01 -12.78 0.20
N SER A 297 -1.02 -14.10 -0.06
CA SER A 297 -1.38 -15.10 0.96
C SER A 297 -0.42 -15.13 2.15
N LYS A 298 0.79 -14.57 2.01
CA LYS A 298 1.78 -14.43 3.09
C LYS A 298 1.73 -13.06 3.80
N SER A 299 0.95 -12.11 3.28
CA SER A 299 0.95 -10.70 3.72
C SER A 299 0.14 -10.46 5.00
N ALA A 300 0.45 -9.39 5.73
CA ALA A 300 -0.37 -8.94 6.85
C ALA A 300 -1.79 -8.50 6.43
N HIS A 301 -2.01 -8.12 5.17
CA HIS A 301 -3.34 -7.82 4.63
C HIS A 301 -4.23 -9.06 4.60
N ARG A 302 -3.69 -10.23 4.19
CA ARG A 302 -4.41 -11.51 4.30
C ARG A 302 -4.78 -11.81 5.76
N PHE A 303 -3.91 -11.44 6.71
CA PHE A 303 -4.11 -11.67 8.15
C PHE A 303 -4.51 -10.38 8.89
N ALA A 304 -5.46 -9.63 8.34
CA ALA A 304 -5.93 -8.37 8.91
C ALA A 304 -7.20 -8.50 9.76
N SER A 305 -7.88 -9.66 9.75
CA SER A 305 -9.19 -9.88 10.39
C SER A 305 -9.07 -10.85 11.58
N PHE A 306 -10.10 -11.64 11.87
CA PHE A 306 -10.13 -12.64 12.95
C PHE A 306 -9.23 -13.86 12.69
N ASN A 307 -8.50 -13.85 11.57
CA ASN A 307 -7.36 -14.71 11.30
C ASN A 307 -6.03 -14.14 11.85
N ASN A 308 -6.09 -13.05 12.61
CA ASN A 308 -5.00 -12.47 13.38
C ASN A 308 -5.36 -12.54 14.87
N PRO A 309 -4.71 -13.42 15.66
CA PRO A 309 -5.05 -13.62 17.06
C PRO A 309 -4.97 -12.37 17.93
N PHE A 310 -4.04 -11.45 17.64
CA PHE A 310 -3.89 -10.17 18.37
C PHE A 310 -5.05 -9.21 18.09
N TYR A 311 -5.42 -9.09 16.81
CA TYR A 311 -6.56 -8.28 16.40
C TYR A 311 -7.86 -8.82 17.00
N GLU A 312 -8.09 -10.12 16.88
CA GLU A 312 -9.26 -10.79 17.44
C GLU A 312 -9.38 -10.58 18.96
N ALA A 313 -8.29 -10.75 19.72
CA ALA A 313 -8.28 -10.51 21.16
C ALA A 313 -8.71 -9.07 21.50
N THR A 314 -8.13 -8.09 20.80
CA THR A 314 -8.39 -6.66 21.01
C THR A 314 -9.84 -6.29 20.68
N ILE A 315 -10.35 -6.77 19.55
CA ILE A 315 -11.69 -6.44 19.08
C ILE A 315 -12.75 -7.14 19.92
N ASN A 316 -12.56 -8.41 20.29
CA ASN A 316 -13.48 -9.10 21.20
C ASN A 316 -13.51 -8.44 22.57
N GLU A 317 -12.35 -7.97 23.07
CA GLU A 317 -12.30 -7.21 24.31
C GLU A 317 -13.08 -5.90 24.20
N MET A 318 -12.83 -5.08 23.18
CA MET A 318 -13.61 -3.85 22.91
C MET A 318 -15.11 -4.13 22.85
N ARG A 319 -15.52 -5.18 22.11
CA ARG A 319 -16.93 -5.56 21.93
C ARG A 319 -17.60 -5.96 23.24
N ARG A 320 -16.82 -6.49 24.19
CA ARG A 320 -17.28 -6.94 25.51
C ARG A 320 -17.31 -5.82 26.54
N THR A 321 -16.31 -4.94 26.55
CA THR A 321 -16.09 -3.99 27.66
C THR A 321 -16.50 -2.55 27.36
N SER A 322 -16.57 -2.16 26.08
CA SER A 322 -16.94 -0.79 25.72
C SER A 322 -18.45 -0.57 25.80
N THR A 323 -18.93 -0.09 26.95
CA THR A 323 -20.36 0.20 27.20
C THR A 323 -20.72 1.68 27.14
N SER A 324 -19.73 2.57 26.99
CA SER A 324 -20.00 4.01 26.88
C SER A 324 -20.73 4.35 25.58
N SER A 325 -21.74 5.21 25.67
CA SER A 325 -22.53 5.72 24.54
C SER A 325 -22.43 7.24 24.40
N ASN A 326 -22.95 7.76 23.30
CA ASN A 326 -23.15 9.18 23.04
C ASN A 326 -24.42 9.38 22.19
N SER A 327 -24.80 10.64 21.92
CA SER A 327 -26.04 10.96 21.20
C SER A 327 -26.13 10.35 19.79
N GLU A 328 -25.02 10.28 19.06
CA GLU A 328 -24.97 9.69 17.72
C GLU A 328 -25.10 8.17 17.76
N LEU A 329 -24.42 7.51 18.72
CA LEU A 329 -24.49 6.07 18.92
C LEU A 329 -25.89 5.65 19.39
N ASP A 330 -26.49 6.41 20.31
CA ASP A 330 -27.87 6.22 20.76
C ASP A 330 -28.87 6.40 19.61
N ALA A 331 -28.62 7.36 18.72
CA ALA A 331 -29.44 7.56 17.52
C ALA A 331 -29.30 6.38 16.53
N HIS A 332 -28.09 5.86 16.32
CA HIS A 332 -27.85 4.66 15.51
C HIS A 332 -28.59 3.44 16.09
N ILE A 333 -28.39 3.16 17.38
CA ILE A 333 -29.03 2.06 18.10
C ILE A 333 -30.55 2.18 17.99
N SER A 334 -31.10 3.37 18.26
CA SER A 334 -32.55 3.63 18.19
C SER A 334 -33.11 3.48 16.78
N TYR A 335 -32.37 3.91 15.75
CA TYR A 335 -32.77 3.77 14.36
C TYR A 335 -32.82 2.29 13.94
N PHE A 336 -31.74 1.54 14.17
CA PHE A 336 -31.65 0.14 13.77
C PHE A 336 -32.58 -0.78 14.56
N SER A 337 -32.80 -0.51 15.85
CA SER A 337 -33.80 -1.27 16.63
C SER A 337 -35.24 -1.07 16.14
N ARG A 338 -35.55 -0.01 15.39
CA ARG A 338 -36.88 0.18 14.77
C ARG A 338 -37.02 -0.55 13.45
N ILE A 339 -36.00 -0.52 12.60
CA ILE A 339 -36.06 -1.10 11.26
C ILE A 339 -35.69 -2.60 11.23
N ASP A 340 -35.00 -3.08 12.26
CA ASP A 340 -34.71 -4.49 12.50
C ASP A 340 -34.89 -4.83 13.99
N PRO A 341 -36.14 -5.16 14.41
CA PRO A 341 -36.43 -5.51 15.80
C PRO A 341 -35.68 -6.74 16.34
N GLY A 342 -35.12 -7.58 15.44
CA GLY A 342 -34.29 -8.73 15.82
C GLY A 342 -32.92 -8.33 16.33
N THR A 343 -32.41 -7.17 15.93
CA THR A 343 -31.09 -6.67 16.32
C THR A 343 -31.16 -5.93 17.66
N LYS A 344 -30.68 -6.59 18.72
CA LYS A 344 -30.57 -6.03 20.08
C LYS A 344 -29.20 -5.37 20.29
N LEU A 345 -29.10 -4.06 20.07
CA LEU A 345 -27.86 -3.28 20.25
C LEU A 345 -27.76 -2.51 21.58
N LYS A 346 -28.88 -2.27 22.25
CA LYS A 346 -28.89 -1.53 23.53
C LYS A 346 -28.07 -2.28 24.60
N GLY A 347 -27.12 -1.60 25.25
CA GLY A 347 -26.19 -2.21 26.20
C GLY A 347 -25.09 -3.05 25.53
N ARG A 348 -24.94 -2.93 24.21
CA ARG A 348 -23.91 -3.60 23.39
C ARG A 348 -23.21 -2.61 22.48
N GLU A 349 -22.92 -1.42 23.00
CA GLU A 349 -22.30 -0.28 22.32
C GLU A 349 -20.97 -0.69 21.64
N GLY A 350 -20.19 -1.55 22.30
CA GLY A 350 -18.94 -2.11 21.77
C GLY A 350 -19.09 -2.83 20.42
N LEU A 351 -20.25 -3.44 20.13
CA LEU A 351 -20.52 -4.02 18.82
C LEU A 351 -20.58 -2.96 17.73
N VAL A 352 -21.27 -1.85 18.00
CA VAL A 352 -21.40 -0.76 17.04
C VAL A 352 -20.05 -0.07 16.84
N LYS A 353 -19.34 0.24 17.94
CA LYS A 353 -18.01 0.83 17.91
C LYS A 353 -17.00 -0.01 17.12
N SER A 354 -17.05 -1.34 17.24
CA SER A 354 -16.14 -2.24 16.48
C SER A 354 -16.26 -2.12 14.96
N LYS A 355 -17.39 -1.60 14.43
CA LYS A 355 -17.52 -1.33 12.99
C LYS A 355 -16.52 -0.28 12.50
N TRP A 356 -16.08 0.64 13.35
CA TRP A 356 -15.03 1.61 13.01
C TRP A 356 -13.76 0.91 12.49
N CYS A 357 -13.36 -0.20 13.12
CA CYS A 357 -12.20 -1.00 12.70
C CYS A 357 -12.46 -1.75 11.39
N SER A 358 -13.71 -2.19 11.19
CA SER A 358 -14.08 -3.13 10.14
C SER A 358 -13.92 -2.60 8.71
N GLY A 359 -13.96 -1.28 8.51
CA GLY A 359 -13.69 -0.69 7.20
C GLY A 359 -12.25 -0.92 6.71
N CYS A 360 -11.29 -1.06 7.63
CA CYS A 360 -9.88 -1.31 7.28
C CYS A 360 -9.47 -2.77 7.47
N HIS A 361 -10.11 -3.50 8.39
CA HIS A 361 -9.69 -4.86 8.80
C HIS A 361 -10.64 -5.97 8.36
N ASP A 362 -11.95 -5.72 8.40
CA ASP A 362 -13.00 -6.73 8.24
C ASP A 362 -14.04 -6.40 7.15
N PRO A 363 -13.65 -5.94 5.94
CA PRO A 363 -14.62 -5.55 4.93
C PRO A 363 -15.58 -6.69 4.58
N ALA A 364 -15.13 -7.95 4.58
CA ALA A 364 -16.00 -9.11 4.36
C ALA A 364 -17.11 -9.25 5.42
N LEU A 365 -16.80 -9.05 6.71
CA LEU A 365 -17.81 -9.11 7.79
C LEU A 365 -18.70 -7.86 7.81
N MET A 366 -18.11 -6.69 7.61
CA MET A 366 -18.80 -5.40 7.59
C MET A 366 -19.84 -5.36 6.47
N LEU A 367 -19.42 -5.68 5.26
CA LEU A 367 -20.25 -5.60 4.07
C LEU A 367 -21.33 -6.70 4.06
N ALA A 368 -21.09 -7.84 4.73
CA ALA A 368 -22.10 -8.87 4.94
C ALA A 368 -23.08 -8.58 6.11
N GLY A 369 -22.94 -7.44 6.81
CA GLY A 369 -23.80 -7.07 7.93
C GLY A 369 -23.64 -7.95 9.17
N LYS A 370 -22.46 -8.55 9.37
CA LYS A 370 -22.21 -9.49 10.48
C LYS A 370 -21.56 -8.86 11.71
N MET A 371 -21.07 -7.62 11.62
CA MET A 371 -20.38 -6.95 12.72
C MET A 371 -21.27 -6.64 13.94
N THR A 372 -22.59 -6.57 13.78
CA THR A 372 -23.56 -6.33 14.87
C THR A 372 -23.99 -7.60 15.63
N GLY A 373 -23.59 -8.78 15.17
CA GLY A 373 -23.91 -10.06 15.79
C GLY A 373 -22.71 -10.69 16.49
N GLU A 374 -22.86 -11.92 16.97
CA GLU A 374 -21.70 -12.74 17.31
C GLU A 374 -20.89 -13.08 16.06
N ILE A 375 -19.57 -13.11 16.20
CA ILE A 375 -18.67 -13.42 15.08
C ILE A 375 -18.21 -14.86 15.24
N ASP A 376 -18.63 -15.72 14.32
CA ASP A 376 -18.08 -17.07 14.23
C ASP A 376 -16.71 -17.00 13.54
N ARG A 377 -15.65 -17.27 14.29
CA ARG A 377 -14.29 -17.32 13.74
C ARG A 377 -14.10 -18.39 12.67
N ARG A 378 -14.95 -19.42 12.62
CA ARG A 378 -14.90 -20.47 11.58
C ARG A 378 -15.58 -20.02 10.30
N SER A 379 -16.22 -18.85 10.29
CA SER A 379 -16.83 -18.31 9.09
C SER A 379 -15.76 -17.86 8.08
N PRO A 380 -15.96 -18.09 6.78
CA PRO A 380 -15.03 -17.63 5.77
C PRO A 380 -14.82 -16.10 5.78
N GLN A 381 -15.85 -15.33 6.16
CA GLN A 381 -15.77 -13.86 6.24
C GLN A 381 -14.84 -13.40 7.36
N ALA A 382 -14.89 -14.05 8.53
CA ALA A 382 -13.99 -13.75 9.65
C ALA A 382 -12.54 -14.13 9.34
N GLN A 383 -12.33 -15.11 8.47
CA GLN A 383 -11.00 -15.60 8.09
C GLN A 383 -10.44 -14.94 6.81
N ALA A 384 -11.20 -14.06 6.14
CA ALA A 384 -10.84 -13.53 4.82
C ALA A 384 -9.74 -12.44 4.84
N GLY A 385 -9.69 -11.63 5.90
CA GLY A 385 -8.84 -10.42 5.93
C GLY A 385 -9.19 -9.44 4.80
N LEU A 386 -8.16 -8.75 4.29
CA LEU A 386 -8.25 -7.93 3.09
C LEU A 386 -8.01 -8.80 1.85
N THR A 387 -9.09 -9.29 1.23
CA THR A 387 -9.03 -10.05 -0.02
C THR A 387 -8.61 -9.19 -1.21
N CYS A 388 -8.32 -9.81 -2.35
CA CYS A 388 -8.07 -9.10 -3.61
C CYS A 388 -9.20 -8.10 -3.91
N LEU A 389 -10.46 -8.51 -3.72
CA LEU A 389 -11.63 -7.67 -4.02
C LEU A 389 -11.93 -6.65 -2.93
N ALA A 390 -11.53 -6.88 -1.67
CA ALA A 390 -11.59 -5.83 -0.65
C ALA A 390 -10.79 -4.57 -1.06
N CYS A 391 -9.68 -4.77 -1.79
CA CYS A 391 -8.83 -3.72 -2.33
C CYS A 391 -9.27 -3.26 -3.73
N HIS A 392 -9.44 -4.20 -4.67
CA HIS A 392 -9.65 -3.92 -6.08
C HIS A 392 -11.10 -3.58 -6.46
N ALA A 393 -12.07 -3.80 -5.57
CA ALA A 393 -13.46 -3.36 -5.78
C ALA A 393 -13.72 -1.91 -5.32
N ILE A 394 -12.72 -1.25 -4.70
CA ILE A 394 -12.79 0.17 -4.41
C ILE A 394 -12.87 0.93 -5.73
N ASP A 395 -13.91 1.74 -5.90
CA ASP A 395 -14.16 2.51 -7.13
C ASP A 395 -13.98 4.01 -6.94
N ALA A 396 -14.11 4.51 -5.70
CA ALA A 396 -13.87 5.90 -5.34
C ALA A 396 -13.20 6.03 -3.97
N ILE A 397 -12.35 7.05 -3.84
CA ILE A 397 -11.79 7.54 -2.57
C ILE A 397 -12.32 8.96 -2.41
N HIS A 398 -13.04 9.27 -1.33
CA HIS A 398 -13.74 10.58 -1.28
C HIS A 398 -12.77 11.72 -1.00
N ASP A 399 -11.79 11.54 -0.12
CA ASP A 399 -10.76 12.54 0.22
C ASP A 399 -9.50 11.88 0.83
N GLN A 400 -8.71 12.61 1.62
CA GLN A 400 -7.47 12.17 2.28
C GLN A 400 -7.60 12.06 3.81
N THR A 401 -8.81 11.85 4.35
CA THR A 401 -9.03 11.81 5.81
C THR A 401 -8.86 10.42 6.44
N GLY A 402 -8.70 9.36 5.65
CA GLY A 402 -8.37 8.02 6.16
C GLY A 402 -9.57 7.19 6.63
N ASN A 403 -9.46 6.38 7.69
CA ASN A 403 -10.57 5.64 8.35
C ASN A 403 -11.54 4.87 7.42
N ALA A 404 -11.02 4.22 6.37
CA ALA A 404 -11.80 3.55 5.33
C ALA A 404 -12.72 4.48 4.51
N ASN A 405 -12.31 5.74 4.31
CA ASN A 405 -13.06 6.75 3.55
C ASN A 405 -13.01 6.49 2.03
N TYR A 406 -13.52 5.34 1.62
CA TYR A 406 -13.66 4.88 0.25
C TYR A 406 -15.09 4.40 -0.05
N ASN A 407 -15.36 4.08 -1.31
CA ASN A 407 -16.58 3.41 -1.77
C ASN A 407 -16.25 2.09 -2.48
N ILE A 408 -17.11 1.09 -2.31
CA ILE A 408 -17.06 -0.18 -3.06
C ILE A 408 -18.24 -0.26 -4.03
N ALA A 409 -17.92 -0.59 -5.28
CA ALA A 409 -18.91 -0.87 -6.30
C ALA A 409 -19.59 -2.23 -6.06
N ASP A 410 -20.91 -2.22 -5.83
CA ASP A 410 -21.74 -3.42 -5.62
C ASP A 410 -22.77 -3.68 -6.72
N HIS A 411 -22.77 -2.82 -7.72
CA HIS A 411 -23.56 -2.95 -8.94
C HIS A 411 -22.80 -3.67 -10.06
N GLN A 412 -21.54 -4.08 -9.81
CA GLN A 412 -20.65 -4.67 -10.81
C GLN A 412 -20.45 -6.16 -10.53
N GLU A 413 -20.84 -6.99 -11.49
CA GLU A 413 -20.48 -8.41 -11.53
C GLU A 413 -19.41 -8.67 -12.59
N ASP A 414 -18.83 -9.86 -12.54
CA ASP A 414 -17.95 -10.32 -13.60
C ASP A 414 -18.78 -10.44 -14.91
N PRO A 415 -18.49 -9.62 -15.93
CA PRO A 415 -19.35 -9.54 -17.12
C PRO A 415 -19.06 -10.65 -18.13
N TYR A 416 -18.12 -11.56 -17.84
CA TYR A 416 -17.72 -12.60 -18.76
C TYR A 416 -18.66 -13.82 -18.68
N LEU A 417 -18.90 -14.48 -19.81
CA LEU A 417 -19.70 -15.70 -19.88
C LEU A 417 -19.12 -16.76 -18.93
N PHE A 418 -20.01 -17.47 -18.25
CA PHE A 418 -19.66 -18.51 -17.27
C PHE A 418 -18.90 -18.00 -16.02
N ALA A 419 -19.06 -16.73 -15.65
CA ALA A 419 -18.49 -16.14 -14.45
C ALA A 419 -18.73 -16.92 -13.14
N GLU A 420 -19.86 -17.63 -13.04
CA GLU A 420 -20.22 -18.43 -11.86
C GLU A 420 -19.63 -19.85 -11.88
N SER A 421 -19.02 -20.29 -12.99
CA SER A 421 -18.47 -21.63 -13.13
C SER A 421 -17.14 -21.78 -12.38
N GLN A 422 -17.07 -22.79 -11.51
CA GLN A 422 -15.92 -23.05 -10.65
C GLN A 422 -15.00 -24.16 -11.14
N ASP A 423 -15.43 -24.96 -12.13
CA ASP A 423 -14.67 -26.07 -12.69
C ASP A 423 -15.11 -26.40 -14.14
N GLY A 424 -14.33 -27.29 -14.78
CA GLY A 424 -14.67 -27.86 -16.08
C GLY A 424 -14.55 -26.91 -17.27
N ILE A 425 -15.24 -27.26 -18.36
CA ILE A 425 -15.12 -26.57 -19.66
C ILE A 425 -15.68 -25.14 -19.60
N ALA A 426 -16.74 -24.91 -18.84
CA ALA A 426 -17.35 -23.57 -18.72
C ALA A 426 -16.39 -22.58 -18.03
N GLN A 427 -15.70 -22.99 -16.96
CA GLN A 427 -14.64 -22.19 -16.33
C GLN A 427 -13.47 -21.93 -17.29
N LEU A 428 -13.05 -22.94 -18.05
CA LEU A 428 -12.00 -22.77 -19.06
C LEU A 428 -12.41 -21.71 -20.10
N MET A 429 -13.66 -21.76 -20.58
CA MET A 429 -14.20 -20.78 -21.53
C MET A 429 -14.26 -19.36 -20.94
N HIS A 430 -14.64 -19.22 -19.66
CA HIS A 430 -14.59 -17.95 -18.95
C HIS A 430 -13.16 -17.37 -18.93
N ASP A 431 -12.19 -18.15 -18.46
CA ASP A 431 -10.80 -17.70 -18.31
C ASP A 431 -10.16 -17.36 -19.67
N MET A 432 -10.46 -18.14 -20.71
CA MET A 432 -10.03 -17.86 -22.07
C MET A 432 -10.64 -16.54 -22.59
N ALA A 433 -11.94 -16.32 -22.39
CA ALA A 433 -12.60 -15.08 -22.80
C ALA A 433 -12.02 -13.86 -22.08
N LEU A 434 -11.76 -13.98 -20.78
CA LEU A 434 -11.14 -12.95 -19.96
C LEU A 434 -9.71 -12.64 -20.43
N LYS A 435 -8.87 -13.66 -20.63
CA LYS A 435 -7.49 -13.51 -21.16
C LYS A 435 -7.46 -12.90 -22.57
N ALA A 436 -8.41 -13.29 -23.43
CA ALA A 436 -8.49 -12.79 -24.80
C ALA A 436 -8.92 -11.32 -24.87
N ARG A 437 -9.84 -10.88 -24.00
CA ARG A 437 -10.31 -9.49 -23.96
C ARG A 437 -10.38 -8.93 -22.53
N PRO A 438 -9.24 -8.64 -21.89
CA PRO A 438 -9.19 -8.26 -20.47
C PRO A 438 -9.52 -6.77 -20.21
N ALA A 439 -10.08 -6.04 -21.19
CA ALA A 439 -10.25 -4.59 -21.09
C ALA A 439 -11.20 -4.20 -19.95
N VAL A 440 -12.38 -4.83 -19.86
CA VAL A 440 -13.35 -4.57 -18.80
C VAL A 440 -12.80 -4.99 -17.44
N HIS A 441 -12.23 -6.20 -17.36
CA HIS A 441 -11.57 -6.68 -16.14
C HIS A 441 -10.51 -5.69 -15.63
N LYS A 442 -9.65 -5.14 -16.50
CA LYS A 442 -8.65 -4.13 -16.10
C LYS A 442 -9.27 -2.84 -15.61
N ARG A 443 -10.33 -2.34 -16.23
CA ARG A 443 -11.02 -1.10 -15.80
C ARG A 443 -11.77 -1.29 -14.48
N GLN A 444 -12.33 -2.48 -14.23
CA GLN A 444 -12.94 -2.83 -12.95
C GLN A 444 -11.89 -2.93 -11.84
N MET A 445 -10.76 -3.60 -12.08
CA MET A 445 -9.75 -3.88 -11.04
C MET A 445 -8.69 -2.79 -10.84
N LEU A 446 -8.40 -1.95 -11.83
CA LEU A 446 -7.31 -0.97 -11.78
C LEU A 446 -7.83 0.45 -12.06
N LYS A 447 -8.23 1.12 -10.98
CA LYS A 447 -8.58 2.56 -10.98
C LYS A 447 -7.32 3.45 -10.99
N PRO A 448 -7.41 4.70 -11.48
CA PRO A 448 -6.26 5.61 -11.57
C PRO A 448 -5.51 5.83 -10.24
N PHE A 449 -6.22 5.81 -9.11
CA PHE A 449 -5.62 6.07 -7.80
C PHE A 449 -4.69 4.96 -7.28
N PHE A 450 -4.68 3.75 -7.84
CA PHE A 450 -3.71 2.71 -7.45
C PHE A 450 -2.26 3.10 -7.73
N HIS A 451 -2.04 4.10 -8.59
CA HIS A 451 -0.73 4.70 -8.88
C HIS A 451 -0.41 5.90 -7.97
N SER A 452 -1.14 6.10 -6.88
CA SER A 452 -0.96 7.18 -5.92
C SER A 452 -0.93 6.65 -4.49
N SER A 453 -0.14 7.27 -3.62
CA SER A 453 -0.13 6.94 -2.18
C SER A 453 -1.43 7.32 -1.47
N ARG A 454 -2.30 8.14 -2.11
CA ARG A 454 -3.67 8.41 -1.62
C ARG A 454 -4.49 7.12 -1.45
N TYR A 455 -4.21 6.10 -2.25
CA TYR A 455 -4.85 4.79 -2.08
C TYR A 455 -4.52 4.17 -0.72
N CYS A 456 -3.25 4.21 -0.30
CA CYS A 456 -2.83 3.67 1.00
C CYS A 456 -3.40 4.48 2.17
N ALA A 457 -3.58 5.80 1.97
CA ALA A 457 -4.11 6.72 2.98
C ALA A 457 -5.48 6.29 3.52
N THR A 458 -6.30 5.58 2.73
CA THR A 458 -7.63 5.17 3.18
C THR A 458 -7.60 4.31 4.45
N CYS A 459 -6.53 3.54 4.67
CA CYS A 459 -6.37 2.70 5.86
C CYS A 459 -5.13 3.04 6.70
N HIS A 460 -4.14 3.75 6.13
CA HIS A 460 -2.89 4.17 6.79
C HIS A 460 -2.89 5.64 7.24
N LYS A 461 -4.07 6.25 7.30
CA LYS A 461 -4.36 7.47 8.05
C LYS A 461 -5.60 7.19 8.88
N VAL A 462 -5.50 7.35 10.19
CA VAL A 462 -6.49 6.88 11.16
C VAL A 462 -6.61 7.87 12.30
N SER A 463 -7.82 8.39 12.49
CA SER A 463 -8.20 9.23 13.62
C SER A 463 -9.29 8.57 14.45
N LEU A 464 -9.17 8.67 15.77
CA LEU A 464 -10.22 8.30 16.72
C LEU A 464 -11.15 9.51 16.87
N ASP A 465 -12.45 9.30 16.91
CA ASP A 465 -13.41 10.37 17.17
C ASP A 465 -14.40 9.99 18.27
N SER A 466 -15.27 10.94 18.63
CA SER A 466 -16.23 10.79 19.73
C SER A 466 -17.17 9.59 19.56
N ARG A 467 -17.44 9.14 18.32
CA ARG A 467 -18.28 7.95 18.02
C ARG A 467 -17.62 6.66 18.49
N LEU A 468 -16.29 6.64 18.53
CA LEU A 468 -15.50 5.53 19.05
C LEU A 468 -15.17 5.72 20.54
N ASN A 469 -14.51 6.83 20.87
CA ASN A 469 -13.88 7.03 22.19
C ASN A 469 -14.75 7.80 23.21
N GLY A 470 -15.89 8.36 22.79
CA GLY A 470 -16.75 9.17 23.68
C GLY A 470 -16.12 10.46 24.18
N TYR A 471 -14.96 10.86 23.65
CA TYR A 471 -14.17 11.99 24.13
C TYR A 471 -14.06 13.11 23.08
N ARG A 472 -13.24 12.91 22.03
CA ARG A 472 -12.97 13.91 20.99
C ARG A 472 -12.24 13.30 19.81
N TRP A 473 -12.02 14.10 18.76
CA TRP A 473 -11.08 13.75 17.70
C TRP A 473 -9.65 13.71 18.23
N LEU A 474 -8.97 12.60 17.98
CA LEU A 474 -7.56 12.35 18.30
C LEU A 474 -6.90 11.69 17.09
N ARG A 475 -5.67 12.08 16.76
CA ARG A 475 -4.90 11.33 15.76
C ARG A 475 -4.45 10.00 16.37
N GLY A 476 -4.75 8.90 15.67
CA GLY A 476 -4.21 7.58 15.96
C GLY A 476 -2.95 7.34 15.12
N GLN A 477 -3.11 6.62 14.01
CA GLN A 477 -2.03 6.27 13.08
C GLN A 477 -2.01 7.26 11.90
N ASP A 478 -0.83 7.68 11.44
CA ASP A 478 -0.72 8.65 10.34
C ASP A 478 0.57 8.48 9.53
N GLU A 479 0.66 7.46 8.68
CA GLU A 479 1.83 7.34 7.80
C GLU A 479 1.71 8.26 6.60
N PHE A 480 0.49 8.58 6.17
CA PHE A 480 0.29 9.35 4.94
C PHE A 480 0.74 10.80 5.08
N ASP A 481 0.34 11.51 6.14
CA ASP A 481 0.73 12.91 6.31
C ASP A 481 2.23 13.00 6.63
N ASN A 482 2.76 12.04 7.40
CA ASN A 482 4.20 11.93 7.66
C ASN A 482 5.01 11.66 6.38
N TRP A 483 4.51 10.83 5.46
CA TRP A 483 5.11 10.61 4.15
C TRP A 483 4.99 11.85 3.27
N HIS A 484 3.81 12.47 3.23
CA HIS A 484 3.57 13.66 2.43
C HIS A 484 4.50 14.79 2.87
N ASP A 485 4.67 15.00 4.17
CA ASP A 485 5.51 16.04 4.77
C ASP A 485 7.00 15.62 4.89
N SER A 486 7.47 14.79 3.94
CA SER A 486 8.84 14.28 3.89
C SER A 486 9.57 14.68 2.62
N GLY A 487 10.90 14.61 2.67
CA GLY A 487 11.74 14.67 1.48
C GLY A 487 11.48 13.52 0.50
N VAL A 488 11.06 12.35 0.99
CA VAL A 488 10.80 11.15 0.16
C VAL A 488 9.64 11.37 -0.81
N ALA A 489 8.62 12.12 -0.40
CA ALA A 489 7.51 12.50 -1.27
C ALA A 489 7.86 13.64 -2.25
N LEU A 490 9.04 14.27 -2.10
CA LEU A 490 9.41 15.54 -2.75
C LEU A 490 8.32 16.62 -2.61
N ASN A 491 7.67 16.62 -1.45
CA ASN A 491 6.60 17.54 -1.13
C ASN A 491 7.02 18.50 0.00
N ALA A 492 8.06 18.21 0.79
CA ALA A 492 8.50 19.06 1.90
C ALA A 492 9.92 19.62 1.71
N SER A 493 10.03 20.93 1.49
CA SER A 493 11.29 21.68 1.35
C SER A 493 12.10 21.76 2.65
N ARG A 494 11.42 21.72 3.80
CA ARG A 494 12.00 21.78 5.15
C ARG A 494 12.81 20.55 5.58
N THR A 495 12.85 19.48 4.79
CA THR A 495 13.63 18.28 5.14
C THR A 495 15.13 18.59 5.28
N PHE A 496 15.86 17.78 6.06
CA PHE A 496 17.31 17.90 6.18
C PHE A 496 18.05 17.24 5.02
N TYR A 497 17.46 16.20 4.43
CA TYR A 497 18.01 15.48 3.29
C TYR A 497 16.96 15.37 2.19
N LEU A 498 17.28 15.88 1.00
CA LEU A 498 16.39 15.80 -0.14
C LEU A 498 16.83 14.66 -1.08
N PRO A 499 16.04 13.59 -1.23
CA PRO A 499 16.31 12.53 -2.20
C PRO A 499 16.28 13.04 -3.64
N GLY A 500 16.97 12.35 -4.55
CA GLY A 500 17.01 12.74 -5.98
C GLY A 500 15.70 12.49 -6.75
N TYR A 501 14.76 11.71 -6.20
CA TYR A 501 13.48 11.40 -6.86
C TYR A 501 12.38 11.09 -5.84
N LYS A 502 11.14 11.37 -6.25
CA LYS A 502 9.93 11.07 -5.47
C LYS A 502 9.71 9.56 -5.39
N ARG A 503 9.42 9.06 -4.20
CA ARG A 503 8.98 7.68 -3.98
C ARG A 503 7.57 7.67 -3.38
N LEU A 504 6.74 6.79 -3.90
CA LEU A 504 5.41 6.51 -3.38
C LEU A 504 5.47 5.38 -2.33
N CYS A 505 4.44 5.23 -1.50
CA CYS A 505 4.28 4.07 -0.61
C CYS A 505 4.52 2.74 -1.35
N GLN A 506 3.98 2.62 -2.56
CA GLN A 506 4.09 1.43 -3.41
C GLN A 506 5.52 1.13 -3.86
N ASP A 507 6.42 2.12 -3.96
CA ASP A 507 7.79 1.87 -4.40
C ASP A 507 8.61 1.15 -3.32
N CYS A 508 8.28 1.35 -2.05
CA CYS A 508 8.92 0.67 -0.92
C CYS A 508 8.16 -0.60 -0.50
N HIS A 509 6.84 -0.56 -0.45
CA HIS A 509 6.02 -1.67 0.08
C HIS A 509 5.49 -2.62 -0.99
N MET A 510 5.51 -2.22 -2.26
CA MET A 510 5.15 -3.07 -3.41
C MET A 510 6.27 -3.04 -4.48
N PRO A 511 7.53 -3.32 -4.11
CA PRO A 511 8.63 -3.28 -5.07
C PRO A 511 8.42 -4.31 -6.19
N PRO A 512 9.01 -4.11 -7.38
CA PRO A 512 8.98 -5.12 -8.43
C PRO A 512 9.61 -6.44 -7.95
N GLU A 513 8.87 -7.55 -8.10
CA GLU A 513 9.34 -8.91 -7.81
C GLU A 513 9.11 -9.83 -9.01
N LYS A 514 10.00 -10.80 -9.21
CA LYS A 514 9.86 -11.78 -10.30
C LYS A 514 8.60 -12.62 -10.12
N ALA A 515 7.83 -12.78 -11.19
CA ALA A 515 6.64 -13.62 -11.22
C ALA A 515 7.02 -15.10 -11.48
N VAL A 516 7.65 -15.74 -10.50
CA VAL A 516 8.20 -17.11 -10.63
C VAL A 516 7.14 -18.14 -11.04
N GLN A 517 5.92 -18.00 -10.51
CA GLN A 517 4.79 -18.91 -10.81
C GLN A 517 4.06 -18.57 -12.12
N GLY A 518 4.52 -17.56 -12.87
CA GLY A 518 3.77 -16.97 -13.97
C GLY A 518 2.68 -16.02 -13.47
N ASP A 519 2.42 -14.98 -14.26
CA ASP A 519 1.32 -14.03 -14.03
C ASP A 519 1.01 -13.30 -15.34
N VAL A 520 -0.27 -13.28 -15.77
CA VAL A 520 -0.65 -12.62 -17.03
C VAL A 520 -0.48 -11.09 -16.95
N SER A 521 -0.38 -10.53 -15.75
CA SER A 521 -0.12 -9.11 -15.51
C SER A 521 1.37 -8.75 -15.52
N ALA A 522 2.26 -9.75 -15.49
CA ALA A 522 3.70 -9.53 -15.43
C ALA A 522 4.19 -8.69 -16.62
N ARG A 523 5.07 -7.74 -16.32
CA ARG A 523 5.79 -6.92 -17.31
C ARG A 523 7.26 -7.27 -17.21
N ASP A 524 7.85 -7.72 -18.31
CA ASP A 524 9.24 -8.19 -18.37
C ASP A 524 9.58 -9.27 -17.34
N GLY A 525 8.57 -10.09 -16.96
CA GLY A 525 8.69 -11.14 -15.96
C GLY A 525 8.51 -10.68 -14.51
N TYR A 526 8.13 -9.41 -14.26
CA TYR A 526 7.96 -8.84 -12.94
C TYR A 526 6.52 -8.38 -12.66
N VAL A 527 6.09 -8.51 -11.42
CA VAL A 527 4.85 -7.94 -10.86
C VAL A 527 5.19 -7.00 -9.71
N ARG A 528 4.28 -6.10 -9.34
CA ARG A 528 4.40 -5.34 -8.09
C ARG A 528 4.12 -6.29 -6.93
N SER A 529 5.01 -6.33 -5.94
CA SER A 529 4.88 -7.24 -4.80
C SER A 529 3.59 -7.00 -4.03
N HIS A 530 2.84 -8.05 -3.75
CA HIS A 530 1.66 -8.03 -2.87
C HIS A 530 1.96 -8.61 -1.48
N ARG A 531 3.23 -8.68 -1.09
CA ARG A 531 3.63 -9.06 0.28
C ARG A 531 3.48 -7.91 1.27
N PHE A 532 3.53 -6.67 0.78
CA PHE A 532 3.43 -5.45 1.58
C PHE A 532 4.45 -5.44 2.74
N LEU A 533 5.73 -5.74 2.43
CA LEU A 533 6.77 -5.88 3.46
C LEU A 533 6.83 -4.64 4.35
N ALA A 534 6.80 -4.90 5.66
CA ALA A 534 6.83 -3.92 6.73
C ALA A 534 7.38 -4.60 8.00
N ALA A 535 7.43 -3.91 9.12
CA ALA A 535 8.07 -4.38 10.35
C ALA A 535 7.24 -5.40 11.17
N ASN A 536 6.54 -6.35 10.53
CA ASN A 536 5.67 -7.33 11.20
C ASN A 536 6.18 -8.77 11.12
N THR A 537 7.10 -9.11 12.01
CA THR A 537 7.63 -10.48 12.17
C THR A 537 6.71 -11.41 12.97
N ALA A 538 5.79 -10.84 13.77
CA ALA A 538 4.94 -11.62 14.67
C ALA A 538 3.94 -12.52 13.94
N LEU A 539 3.20 -11.98 12.95
CA LEU A 539 2.20 -12.77 12.23
C LEU A 539 2.80 -13.93 11.42
N PRO A 540 3.86 -13.76 10.61
CA PRO A 540 4.48 -14.89 9.93
C PRO A 540 5.10 -15.90 10.91
N TYR A 541 5.66 -15.45 12.04
CA TYR A 541 6.15 -16.35 13.10
C TYR A 541 5.06 -17.25 13.67
N LEU A 542 3.87 -16.70 14.00
CA LEU A 542 2.74 -17.50 14.49
C LEU A 542 2.27 -18.57 13.50
N ARG A 543 2.60 -18.43 12.21
CA ARG A 543 2.25 -19.38 11.14
C ARG A 543 3.40 -20.33 10.77
N GLY A 544 4.56 -20.20 11.40
CA GLY A 544 5.77 -20.93 11.01
C GLY A 544 6.38 -20.48 9.67
N ASP A 545 6.01 -19.30 9.14
CA ASP A 545 6.50 -18.75 7.87
C ASP A 545 7.83 -18.00 8.06
N MET A 546 8.89 -18.76 8.34
CA MET A 546 10.23 -18.19 8.59
C MET A 546 10.86 -17.54 7.35
N GLU A 547 10.44 -17.93 6.14
CA GLU A 547 10.85 -17.24 4.90
C GLU A 547 10.40 -15.78 4.93
N THR A 548 9.14 -15.52 5.29
CA THR A 548 8.63 -14.14 5.38
C THR A 548 9.25 -13.39 6.56
N VAL A 549 9.52 -14.05 7.69
CA VAL A 549 10.27 -13.44 8.82
C VAL A 549 11.64 -12.96 8.34
N HIS A 550 12.42 -13.81 7.70
CA HIS A 550 13.76 -13.47 7.22
C HIS A 550 13.74 -12.32 6.19
N ARG A 551 12.79 -12.32 5.24
CA ARG A 551 12.62 -11.21 4.29
C ARG A 551 12.29 -9.89 4.97
N ILE A 552 11.55 -9.92 6.08
CA ILE A 552 11.25 -8.71 6.87
C ILE A 552 12.50 -8.23 7.60
N GLU A 553 13.29 -9.15 8.17
CA GLU A 553 14.57 -8.83 8.81
C GLU A 553 15.53 -8.18 7.81
N GLU A 554 15.73 -8.81 6.64
CA GLU A 554 16.51 -8.25 5.53
C GLU A 554 15.98 -6.87 5.11
N PHE A 555 14.65 -6.70 5.03
CA PHE A 555 14.04 -5.42 4.70
C PHE A 555 14.36 -4.34 5.74
N LEU A 556 14.37 -4.66 7.04
CA LEU A 556 14.69 -3.73 8.11
C LEU A 556 16.20 -3.42 8.15
N GLN A 557 17.04 -4.41 7.92
CA GLN A 557 18.51 -4.30 7.90
C GLN A 557 19.06 -3.66 6.62
N ALA A 558 18.26 -3.55 5.55
CA ALA A 558 18.59 -2.86 4.30
C ALA A 558 18.57 -1.33 4.45
N GLU A 559 19.44 -0.80 5.32
CA GLU A 559 19.68 0.62 5.58
C GLU A 559 18.40 1.44 5.85
N LYS A 560 17.43 0.85 6.57
CA LYS A 560 16.24 1.61 7.00
C LYS A 560 16.60 2.61 8.07
N LEU A 561 17.37 2.16 9.06
CA LEU A 561 17.86 2.97 10.16
C LEU A 561 19.35 2.74 10.32
N ARG A 562 20.03 3.72 10.90
CA ARG A 562 21.43 3.62 11.30
C ARG A 562 21.55 4.00 12.76
N ILE A 563 22.41 3.32 13.51
CA ILE A 563 22.79 3.69 14.87
C ILE A 563 24.27 4.07 14.88
N ASP A 564 24.65 5.06 15.68
CA ASP A 564 26.00 5.56 15.75
C ASP A 564 26.32 6.00 17.20
N ILE A 565 27.54 5.72 17.65
CA ILE A 565 28.06 6.23 18.93
C ILE A 565 28.74 7.54 18.56
N ALA A 566 28.02 8.63 18.78
CA ALA A 566 28.26 9.90 18.12
C ALA A 566 29.17 10.84 18.90
N ALA A 567 29.17 10.77 20.24
CA ALA A 567 30.06 11.59 21.06
C ALA A 567 30.31 10.99 22.45
N LEU A 568 31.44 11.37 23.06
CA LEU A 568 31.67 11.29 24.50
C LEU A 568 31.61 12.70 25.09
N ARG A 569 30.92 12.85 26.21
CA ARG A 569 30.88 14.10 26.98
C ARG A 569 31.56 13.87 28.32
N ARG A 570 32.68 14.53 28.53
CA ARG A 570 33.48 14.39 29.75
C ARG A 570 32.93 15.30 30.86
N ALA A 571 33.33 15.02 32.10
CA ALA A 571 32.85 15.74 33.28
C ALA A 571 33.22 17.23 33.29
N ASP A 572 34.25 17.63 32.55
CA ASP A 572 34.65 19.04 32.35
C ASP A 572 33.82 19.77 31.27
N GLY A 573 32.88 19.07 30.63
CA GLY A 573 32.03 19.56 29.56
C GLY A 573 32.65 19.45 28.16
N ALA A 574 33.85 18.85 28.02
CA ALA A 574 34.44 18.60 26.71
C ALA A 574 33.60 17.56 25.96
N ILE A 575 33.28 17.86 24.70
CA ILE A 575 32.56 16.96 23.79
C ILE A 575 33.56 16.44 22.77
N GLU A 576 33.82 15.14 22.82
CA GLU A 576 34.63 14.42 21.85
C GLU A 576 33.71 13.68 20.88
N ALA A 577 33.51 14.27 19.69
CA ALA A 577 32.64 13.68 18.67
C ALA A 577 33.33 12.54 17.90
N LEU A 578 32.55 11.54 17.52
CA LEU A 578 32.95 10.32 16.82
C LEU A 578 34.12 9.60 17.51
N PRO A 579 33.95 9.23 18.80
CA PRO A 579 35.00 8.61 19.58
C PRO A 579 35.42 7.29 18.94
N GLY A 580 36.72 7.14 18.73
CA GLY A 580 37.31 6.04 17.96
C GLY A 580 37.90 6.42 16.61
N VAL A 581 37.32 7.42 15.92
CA VAL A 581 37.99 8.05 14.76
C VAL A 581 39.08 9.01 15.24
N ALA A 582 38.83 9.70 16.36
CA ALA A 582 39.73 10.71 16.93
C ALA A 582 40.83 10.15 17.86
N GLY A 583 40.89 8.82 18.08
CA GLY A 583 41.90 8.21 18.98
C GLY A 583 41.63 8.45 20.47
N SER A 584 40.35 8.48 20.87
CA SER A 584 39.88 8.72 22.23
C SER A 584 40.49 7.74 23.25
N VAL A 585 40.95 8.26 24.39
CA VAL A 585 41.45 7.46 25.53
C VAL A 585 40.59 7.74 26.74
N LEU A 586 40.30 6.70 27.52
CA LEU A 586 39.53 6.79 28.77
C LEU A 586 40.47 6.75 29.98
N GLU A 587 40.08 7.38 31.07
CA GLU A 587 40.82 7.35 32.33
C GLU A 587 40.22 6.34 33.33
N PRO A 588 41.03 5.62 34.12
CA PRO A 588 40.52 4.75 35.19
C PRO A 588 39.71 5.56 36.22
N GLY A 589 38.52 5.09 36.58
CA GLY A 589 37.61 5.80 37.49
C GLY A 589 36.85 6.97 36.84
N GLU A 590 37.02 7.21 35.55
CA GLU A 590 36.33 8.29 34.83
C GLU A 590 34.82 8.03 34.76
N HIS A 591 34.04 9.12 34.85
CA HIS A 591 32.63 9.15 34.51
C HIS A 591 32.40 10.13 33.35
N PHE A 592 31.69 9.65 32.33
CA PHE A 592 31.39 10.41 31.12
C PHE A 592 30.03 9.99 30.57
N GLU A 593 29.48 10.82 29.70
CA GLU A 593 28.26 10.49 28.96
C GLU A 593 28.61 10.01 27.54
N VAL A 594 27.81 9.10 27.01
CA VAL A 594 27.90 8.60 25.65
C VAL A 594 26.62 8.95 24.91
N ASP A 595 26.75 9.69 23.82
CA ASP A 595 25.64 10.05 22.96
C ASP A 595 25.51 9.02 21.84
N VAL A 596 24.35 8.35 21.77
CA VAL A 596 24.01 7.37 20.76
C VAL A 596 22.95 7.94 19.84
N THR A 597 23.30 8.18 18.57
CA THR A 597 22.39 8.74 17.57
C THR A 597 21.73 7.63 16.75
N VAL A 598 20.42 7.70 16.57
CA VAL A 598 19.67 6.83 15.65
C VAL A 598 19.07 7.65 14.52
N ARG A 599 19.37 7.26 13.28
CA ARG A 599 19.01 8.00 12.07
C ARG A 599 17.99 7.23 11.23
N ASN A 600 16.91 7.90 10.81
CA ASN A 600 15.93 7.34 9.88
C ASN A 600 16.31 7.52 8.39
N VAL A 601 17.17 6.63 7.89
CA VAL A 601 17.78 6.73 6.56
C VAL A 601 16.76 6.48 5.44
N GLY A 602 16.00 5.39 5.54
CA GLY A 602 15.24 4.82 4.43
C GLY A 602 13.73 4.73 4.62
N VAL A 603 13.20 5.12 5.79
CA VAL A 603 11.75 5.09 6.05
C VAL A 603 11.12 6.42 5.63
N GLY A 604 10.15 6.35 4.70
CA GLY A 604 9.49 7.53 4.13
C GLY A 604 8.50 8.22 5.06
N HIS A 605 8.19 7.62 6.21
CA HIS A 605 7.37 8.15 7.30
C HIS A 605 8.13 7.99 8.63
N THR A 606 7.50 8.28 9.77
CA THR A 606 8.15 8.11 11.08
C THR A 606 8.55 6.66 11.35
N PHE A 607 9.65 6.45 12.06
CA PHE A 607 9.98 5.18 12.68
C PHE A 607 9.90 5.26 14.22
N PRO A 608 9.19 4.34 14.88
CA PRO A 608 8.25 3.42 14.28
C PRO A 608 7.05 4.14 13.67
N GLY A 609 6.42 3.46 12.72
CA GLY A 609 5.09 3.79 12.21
C GLY A 609 4.08 2.74 12.64
N GLY A 610 2.82 2.96 12.30
CA GLY A 610 1.72 2.06 12.64
C GLY A 610 1.29 2.21 14.10
N THR A 611 1.06 1.07 14.73
CA THR A 611 0.58 0.92 16.12
C THR A 611 1.70 1.11 17.12
N ASN A 612 2.21 2.33 17.23
CA ASN A 612 3.34 2.67 18.09
C ASN A 612 3.07 2.40 19.58
N ASP A 613 1.82 2.23 19.98
CA ASP A 613 1.39 1.85 21.32
C ASP A 613 1.63 0.37 21.65
N SER A 614 1.59 -0.51 20.64
CA SER A 614 1.82 -1.95 20.80
C SER A 614 3.20 -2.40 20.33
N ASN A 615 3.86 -1.61 19.48
CA ASN A 615 5.18 -1.91 18.94
C ASN A 615 6.28 -1.67 20.00
N GLU A 616 7.43 -2.30 19.82
CA GLU A 616 8.56 -2.16 20.73
C GLU A 616 9.87 -2.04 19.96
N GLY A 617 10.34 -0.82 19.75
CA GLY A 617 11.72 -0.53 19.35
C GLY A 617 12.50 0.01 20.54
N TRP A 618 13.75 -0.37 20.71
CA TRP A 618 14.60 0.14 21.79
C TRP A 618 16.08 0.07 21.45
N ILE A 619 16.89 0.82 22.20
CA ILE A 619 18.35 0.72 22.16
C ILE A 619 18.80 -0.23 23.27
N GLU A 620 19.53 -1.28 22.90
CA GLU A 620 20.38 -2.01 23.83
C GLU A 620 21.78 -1.40 23.80
N PHE A 621 22.25 -0.96 24.96
CA PHE A 621 23.56 -0.34 25.15
C PHE A 621 24.37 -1.15 26.15
N THR A 622 25.58 -1.57 25.79
CA THR A 622 26.46 -2.38 26.64
C THR A 622 27.87 -1.84 26.69
N VAL A 623 28.49 -1.99 27.86
CA VAL A 623 29.90 -1.69 28.10
C VAL A 623 30.57 -2.94 28.67
N SER A 624 31.62 -3.42 28.00
CA SER A 624 32.33 -4.64 28.38
C SER A 624 33.84 -4.54 28.15
N ALA A 625 34.63 -5.33 28.91
CA ALA A 625 36.10 -5.32 28.80
C ALA A 625 36.58 -6.42 27.84
N GLN A 626 35.84 -7.54 27.80
CA GLN A 626 36.00 -8.64 26.86
C GLN A 626 34.62 -9.12 26.41
N GLU A 627 34.57 -9.96 25.39
CA GLU A 627 33.33 -10.54 24.90
C GLU A 627 32.68 -11.41 26.01
N GLY A 628 31.46 -11.06 26.43
CA GLY A 628 30.73 -11.73 27.50
C GLY A 628 30.89 -11.14 28.91
N GLU A 629 31.83 -10.21 29.15
CA GLU A 629 32.04 -9.56 30.45
C GLU A 629 31.40 -8.16 30.49
N VAL A 630 30.07 -8.10 30.39
CA VAL A 630 29.31 -6.84 30.44
C VAL A 630 29.17 -6.38 31.90
N TRP A 631 29.70 -5.21 32.25
CA TRP A 631 29.57 -4.66 33.61
C TRP A 631 28.58 -3.49 33.70
N GLN A 632 28.21 -2.88 32.58
CA GLN A 632 27.16 -1.86 32.51
C GLN A 632 26.30 -2.07 31.26
N GLN A 633 24.99 -2.04 31.44
CA GLN A 633 24.01 -2.27 30.37
C GLN A 633 22.71 -1.49 30.59
N SER A 634 22.05 -1.15 29.49
CA SER A 634 20.63 -0.76 29.43
C SER A 634 19.95 -1.45 28.25
N GLY A 635 18.65 -1.73 28.37
CA GLY A 635 17.87 -2.36 27.29
C GLY A 635 18.01 -3.88 27.19
N ALA A 636 18.49 -4.54 28.25
CA ALA A 636 18.55 -5.99 28.34
C ALA A 636 17.14 -6.60 28.29
N LEU A 637 17.02 -7.79 27.68
CA LEU A 637 15.80 -8.59 27.73
C LEU A 637 15.81 -9.47 28.99
N GLY A 638 14.78 -9.35 29.82
CA GLY A 638 14.59 -10.21 30.99
C GLY A 638 14.24 -11.65 30.60
N VAL A 639 14.40 -12.57 31.55
CA VAL A 639 14.03 -14.00 31.38
C VAL A 639 12.54 -14.21 31.12
N ASP A 640 11.70 -13.26 31.52
CA ASP A 640 10.25 -13.23 31.29
C ASP A 640 9.87 -12.62 29.93
N GLY A 641 10.86 -12.18 29.16
CA GLY A 641 10.71 -11.56 27.84
C GLY A 641 10.36 -10.07 27.89
N HIS A 642 10.31 -9.42 29.05
CA HIS A 642 10.13 -7.97 29.16
C HIS A 642 11.47 -7.26 28.97
N VAL A 643 11.46 -6.14 28.25
CA VAL A 643 12.66 -5.29 28.09
C VAL A 643 12.86 -4.49 29.38
N ASP A 644 14.12 -4.23 29.74
CA ASP A 644 14.52 -3.28 30.78
C ASP A 644 13.66 -2.01 30.72
N PRO A 645 12.85 -1.70 31.75
CA PRO A 645 11.96 -0.55 31.73
C PRO A 645 12.71 0.78 31.73
N ALA A 646 14.03 0.80 31.96
CA ALA A 646 14.89 1.97 31.90
C ALA A 646 15.57 2.16 30.54
N ALA A 647 15.28 1.32 29.53
CA ALA A 647 15.78 1.48 28.17
C ALA A 647 15.24 2.75 27.48
N HIS A 648 15.98 3.23 26.48
CA HIS A 648 15.47 4.23 25.55
C HIS A 648 14.53 3.54 24.55
N PHE A 649 13.24 3.84 24.64
CA PHE A 649 12.22 3.22 23.79
C PHE A 649 11.77 4.13 22.65
N TYR A 650 11.65 3.55 21.46
CA TYR A 650 10.93 4.10 20.33
C TYR A 650 9.52 3.51 20.28
N LYS A 651 8.58 4.14 21.01
CA LYS A 651 7.16 3.77 21.06
C LYS A 651 6.29 4.96 21.49
N ALA A 652 4.98 4.77 21.44
CA ALA A 652 4.01 5.64 22.10
C ALA A 652 3.57 5.00 23.41
N LEU A 653 3.62 5.75 24.51
CA LEU A 653 3.06 5.31 25.79
C LEU A 653 1.77 6.08 26.04
N LEU A 654 0.64 5.38 25.97
CA LEU A 654 -0.69 5.98 26.07
C LEU A 654 -1.35 5.67 27.43
N VAL A 655 -2.19 6.58 27.89
CA VAL A 655 -3.03 6.38 29.09
C VAL A 655 -4.50 6.61 28.79
N ASP A 656 -5.34 5.95 29.59
CA ASP A 656 -6.78 6.19 29.62
C ASP A 656 -7.15 7.43 30.44
N ALA A 657 -8.45 7.77 30.48
CA ALA A 657 -8.96 8.93 31.21
C ALA A 657 -8.70 8.88 32.74
N ALA A 658 -8.34 7.71 33.30
CA ALA A 658 -7.98 7.55 34.70
C ALA A 658 -6.46 7.54 34.93
N GLY A 659 -5.66 7.77 33.89
CA GLY A 659 -4.20 7.76 33.96
C GLY A 659 -3.59 6.38 34.14
N ARG A 660 -4.28 5.32 33.70
CA ARG A 660 -3.73 3.96 33.63
C ARG A 660 -3.15 3.71 32.24
N GLY A 661 -2.06 2.95 32.17
CA GLY A 661 -1.41 2.62 30.90
C GLY A 661 -2.30 1.76 30.00
N ILE A 662 -2.31 2.09 28.72
CA ILE A 662 -2.97 1.31 27.67
C ILE A 662 -1.98 0.28 27.13
N HIS A 663 -2.33 -1.01 27.28
CA HIS A 663 -1.49 -2.14 26.88
C HIS A 663 -2.25 -3.19 26.04
N GLN A 664 -3.57 -3.03 25.89
CA GLN A 664 -4.43 -4.00 25.21
C GLN A 664 -4.85 -3.51 23.82
N ARG A 665 -4.25 -2.42 23.35
CA ARG A 665 -4.61 -1.70 22.12
C ARG A 665 -6.10 -1.31 22.07
N ASN A 666 -6.65 -0.96 23.23
CA ASN A 666 -8.03 -0.49 23.42
C ASN A 666 -8.20 0.94 22.92
N ALA A 667 -8.33 1.09 21.59
CA ALA A 667 -8.39 2.37 20.89
C ALA A 667 -9.52 3.30 21.41
N GLN A 668 -10.63 2.73 21.88
CA GLN A 668 -11.76 3.47 22.44
C GLN A 668 -11.44 4.18 23.75
N ASP A 669 -10.38 3.77 24.46
CA ASP A 669 -10.05 4.33 25.77
C ASP A 669 -8.83 5.26 25.72
N ILE A 670 -8.20 5.43 24.55
CA ILE A 670 -7.06 6.33 24.37
C ILE A 670 -7.46 7.76 24.72
N TYR A 671 -6.74 8.35 25.68
CA TYR A 671 -7.03 9.68 26.19
C TYR A 671 -5.86 10.66 25.97
N ALA A 672 -4.67 10.30 26.42
CA ALA A 672 -3.47 11.14 26.28
C ALA A 672 -2.19 10.30 26.13
N PRO A 673 -1.20 10.77 25.34
CA PRO A 673 0.14 10.21 25.38
C PRO A 673 0.92 10.74 26.59
N VAL A 674 1.63 9.85 27.27
CA VAL A 674 2.70 10.19 28.24
C VAL A 674 3.92 10.70 27.48
N TYR A 675 4.33 9.98 26.43
CA TYR A 675 5.31 10.40 25.44
C TYR A 675 5.06 9.67 24.11
N VAL A 676 5.61 10.21 23.03
CA VAL A 676 5.65 9.58 21.71
C VAL A 676 7.07 9.74 21.16
N HIS A 677 7.83 8.65 21.16
CA HIS A 677 9.21 8.64 20.67
C HIS A 677 9.27 8.02 19.28
N VAL A 678 9.40 8.87 18.27
CA VAL A 678 9.48 8.49 16.86
C VAL A 678 10.52 9.36 16.14
N ILE A 679 11.16 8.78 15.12
CA ILE A 679 12.17 9.44 14.29
C ILE A 679 11.54 9.76 12.94
N GLY A 680 11.41 11.04 12.61
CA GLY A 680 10.85 11.50 11.33
C GLY A 680 11.73 11.14 10.11
N PRO A 681 11.17 11.13 8.88
CA PRO A 681 11.91 10.87 7.66
C PRO A 681 13.06 11.85 7.48
N GLY A 682 14.27 11.35 7.22
CA GLY A 682 15.41 12.25 7.03
C GLY A 682 15.89 12.92 8.33
N THR A 683 15.39 12.54 9.51
CA THR A 683 15.80 13.08 10.81
C THR A 683 16.52 12.03 11.67
N ALA A 684 17.03 12.45 12.82
CA ALA A 684 17.72 11.62 13.81
C ALA A 684 17.21 11.92 15.23
N ASP A 685 17.39 10.96 16.12
CA ASP A 685 17.21 11.08 17.57
C ASP A 685 18.53 10.73 18.27
N VAL A 686 18.71 11.17 19.52
CA VAL A 686 19.90 10.88 20.32
C VAL A 686 19.51 10.45 21.74
N ALA A 687 20.14 9.38 22.24
CA ALA A 687 20.02 8.93 23.62
C ALA A 687 21.36 9.15 24.34
N HIS A 688 21.30 9.59 25.60
CA HIS A 688 22.48 9.89 26.41
C HIS A 688 22.66 8.83 27.50
N TYR A 689 23.84 8.22 27.60
CA TYR A 689 24.13 7.18 28.60
C TYR A 689 25.25 7.60 29.53
N GLY A 690 25.01 7.56 30.85
CA GLY A 690 26.03 7.84 31.85
C GLY A 690 26.83 6.57 32.15
N VAL A 691 28.14 6.58 31.85
CA VAL A 691 29.03 5.43 31.98
C VAL A 691 30.12 5.72 33.01
N SER A 692 30.50 4.72 33.79
CA SER A 692 31.66 4.79 34.70
C SER A 692 32.65 3.67 34.38
N ILE A 693 33.95 4.00 34.36
CA ILE A 693 35.04 3.03 34.14
C ILE A 693 35.60 2.58 35.49
N PRO A 694 35.39 1.32 35.89
CA PRO A 694 36.03 0.78 37.09
C PRO A 694 37.56 0.88 37.03
N PRO A 695 38.24 1.29 38.12
CA PRO A 695 39.69 1.45 38.15
C PRO A 695 40.49 0.20 37.76
N GLU A 696 39.93 -1.00 37.97
CA GLU A 696 40.52 -2.30 37.63
C GLU A 696 40.69 -2.52 36.12
N TYR A 697 39.98 -1.77 35.28
CA TYR A 697 40.14 -1.83 33.83
C TYR A 697 41.27 -0.91 33.31
N ALA A 698 42.12 -0.38 34.19
CA ALA A 698 43.33 0.33 33.79
C ALA A 698 44.22 -0.54 32.89
N GLY A 699 44.52 -0.05 31.69
CA GLY A 699 45.29 -0.80 30.68
C GLY A 699 44.48 -1.82 29.87
N ALA A 700 43.16 -1.93 30.09
CA ALA A 700 42.26 -2.72 29.26
C ALA A 700 41.77 -1.94 28.03
N GLU A 701 41.15 -2.64 27.08
CA GLU A 701 40.34 -2.04 26.03
C GLU A 701 38.86 -2.20 26.41
N VAL A 702 38.12 -1.09 26.41
CA VAL A 702 36.68 -1.07 26.71
C VAL A 702 35.91 -1.06 25.40
N ARG A 703 34.98 -2.00 25.28
CA ARG A 703 34.02 -2.11 24.19
C ARG A 703 32.71 -1.44 24.59
N ILE A 704 32.29 -0.49 23.76
CA ILE A 704 30.96 0.13 23.87
C ILE A 704 30.15 -0.29 22.65
N THR A 705 29.02 -0.94 22.87
CA THR A 705 28.13 -1.43 21.80
C THR A 705 26.75 -0.80 21.94
N ALA A 706 26.22 -0.30 20.83
CA ALA A 706 24.83 0.15 20.71
C ALA A 706 24.12 -0.66 19.62
N ARG A 707 22.98 -1.28 19.96
CA ARG A 707 22.14 -2.08 19.06
C ARG A 707 20.73 -1.51 19.03
N LEU A 708 20.18 -1.30 17.85
CA LEU A 708 18.78 -0.93 17.67
C LEU A 708 17.95 -2.20 17.43
N LEU A 709 17.10 -2.53 18.39
CA LEU A 709 16.31 -3.75 18.40
C LEU A 709 14.83 -3.44 18.15
N TRP A 710 14.13 -4.41 17.56
CA TRP A 710 12.71 -4.30 17.21
C TRP A 710 11.93 -5.58 17.48
N ARG A 711 10.76 -5.42 18.10
CA ARG A 711 9.75 -6.46 18.25
C ARG A 711 8.38 -5.88 17.89
N LYS A 712 7.64 -6.57 17.00
CA LYS A 712 6.36 -6.05 16.45
C LYS A 712 5.28 -5.84 17.52
N PHE A 713 5.18 -6.72 18.49
CA PHE A 713 4.25 -6.61 19.61
C PHE A 713 5.02 -6.74 20.91
N ASP A 714 4.88 -5.76 21.80
CA ASP A 714 5.53 -5.81 23.09
C ASP A 714 5.04 -7.01 23.93
N ARG A 715 5.84 -7.38 24.93
CA ARG A 715 5.58 -8.58 25.71
C ARG A 715 4.22 -8.53 26.42
N ARG A 716 3.84 -7.38 26.99
CA ARG A 716 2.55 -7.20 27.70
C ARG A 716 1.36 -7.40 26.76
N TYR A 717 1.43 -6.86 25.56
CA TYR A 717 0.36 -7.04 24.58
C TYR A 717 0.27 -8.51 24.11
N THR A 718 1.41 -9.20 23.99
CA THR A 718 1.46 -10.63 23.65
C THR A 718 0.84 -11.49 24.74
N GLU A 719 1.15 -11.21 26.01
CA GLU A 719 0.55 -11.88 27.16
C GLU A 719 -0.97 -11.66 27.22
N PHE A 720 -1.43 -10.43 26.99
CA PHE A 720 -2.86 -10.11 26.89
C PHE A 720 -3.53 -10.89 25.75
N ALA A 721 -2.97 -10.85 24.54
CA ALA A 721 -3.57 -11.50 23.39
C ALA A 721 -3.65 -13.02 23.59
N TYR A 722 -2.61 -13.62 24.15
CA TYR A 722 -2.58 -15.04 24.49
C TYR A 722 -3.65 -15.41 25.52
N ALA A 723 -3.78 -14.63 26.59
CA ALA A 723 -4.76 -14.87 27.65
C ALA A 723 -6.21 -14.63 27.21
N ALA A 724 -6.46 -13.59 26.41
CA ALA A 724 -7.79 -13.22 25.93
C ALA A 724 -8.24 -14.07 24.73
N ASN A 725 -7.31 -14.68 24.00
CA ASN A 725 -7.59 -15.50 22.82
C ASN A 725 -6.73 -16.78 22.75
N PRO A 726 -6.80 -17.69 23.75
CA PRO A 726 -5.98 -18.91 23.74
C PRO A 726 -6.26 -19.78 22.51
N ALA A 727 -7.49 -19.76 21.99
CA ALA A 727 -7.86 -20.49 20.80
C ALA A 727 -7.15 -19.98 19.53
N GLY A 728 -6.73 -18.72 19.46
CA GLY A 728 -5.94 -18.18 18.34
C GLY A 728 -4.44 -18.54 18.40
N PHE A 729 -3.97 -19.04 19.55
CA PHE A 729 -2.58 -19.44 19.78
C PHE A 729 -2.43 -20.95 20.01
N ARG A 730 -3.34 -21.78 19.47
CA ARG A 730 -3.36 -23.24 19.68
C ARG A 730 -2.00 -23.95 19.54
N PRO A 731 -1.13 -23.60 18.57
CA PRO A 731 0.19 -24.23 18.45
C PRO A 731 1.16 -23.95 19.60
N PHE A 732 0.87 -22.96 20.45
CA PHE A 732 1.77 -22.47 21.49
C PHE A 732 1.29 -22.87 22.90
N PRO A 733 2.04 -23.74 23.61
CA PRO A 733 1.66 -24.19 24.95
C PRO A 733 1.87 -23.12 26.04
N GLN A 734 2.61 -22.07 25.72
CA GLN A 734 2.86 -20.91 26.56
C GLN A 734 2.87 -19.64 25.70
N VAL A 735 2.96 -18.47 26.33
CA VAL A 735 3.05 -17.19 25.61
C VAL A 735 4.24 -17.25 24.63
N PRO A 736 4.04 -17.01 23.32
CA PRO A 736 5.10 -17.11 22.33
C PRO A 736 6.15 -16.02 22.52
N ASP A 737 7.42 -16.38 22.37
CA ASP A 737 8.53 -15.45 22.33
C ASP A 737 8.70 -14.93 20.90
N LEU A 738 8.06 -13.80 20.62
CA LEU A 738 8.06 -13.20 19.29
C LEU A 738 9.48 -12.80 18.85
N PRO A 739 9.80 -12.86 17.54
CA PRO A 739 11.13 -12.53 17.04
C PRO A 739 11.55 -11.10 17.39
N VAL A 740 12.79 -10.96 17.85
CA VAL A 740 13.48 -9.68 18.04
C VAL A 740 14.49 -9.51 16.91
N THR A 741 14.29 -8.48 16.10
CA THR A 741 15.15 -8.14 14.97
C THR A 741 16.16 -7.08 15.38
N GLU A 742 17.45 -7.35 15.20
CA GLU A 742 18.48 -6.31 15.22
C GLU A 742 18.45 -5.55 13.89
N ILE A 743 18.07 -4.26 13.93
CA ILE A 743 18.00 -3.41 12.74
C ILE A 743 19.38 -2.89 12.37
N ALA A 744 20.14 -2.43 13.36
CA ALA A 744 21.46 -1.84 13.18
C ALA A 744 22.29 -1.97 14.46
N ARG A 745 23.62 -1.97 14.30
CA ARG A 745 24.60 -2.01 15.38
C ARG A 745 25.76 -1.08 15.09
N HIS A 746 26.29 -0.46 16.14
CA HIS A 746 27.57 0.24 16.09
C HIS A 746 28.38 -0.10 17.35
N GLU A 747 29.69 -0.21 17.17
CA GLU A 747 30.60 -0.63 18.23
C GLU A 747 31.90 0.16 18.14
N ILE A 748 32.41 0.62 19.27
CA ILE A 748 33.71 1.28 19.37
C ILE A 748 34.57 0.60 20.45
N LEU A 749 35.88 0.67 20.26
CA LEU A 749 36.87 0.16 21.20
C LEU A 749 37.73 1.33 21.68
N LEU A 750 37.72 1.57 22.99
CA LEU A 750 38.41 2.68 23.62
C LEU A 750 39.43 2.15 24.64
N PRO A 751 40.72 2.46 24.50
CA PRO A 751 41.71 2.03 25.47
C PRO A 751 41.62 2.85 26.77
N VAL A 752 41.97 2.23 27.89
CA VAL A 752 42.02 2.88 29.21
C VAL A 752 43.48 3.15 29.61
N ALA A 753 43.77 4.40 30.00
CA ALA A 753 45.07 4.91 30.48
C ALA A 753 46.24 4.98 29.46
N ARG A 754 46.25 4.20 28.37
CA ARG A 754 47.30 4.30 27.33
C ARG A 754 46.73 4.12 25.93
N PRO A 755 47.17 4.87 24.92
CA PRO A 755 46.75 4.63 23.53
C PRO A 755 47.12 3.20 23.11
N GLY A 756 46.13 2.44 22.66
CA GLY A 756 46.35 1.14 22.01
C GLY A 756 46.98 1.30 20.62
N PRO A 757 47.46 0.22 19.98
CA PRO A 757 47.88 0.28 18.58
C PRO A 757 46.71 0.74 17.71
N ALA A 758 46.97 1.66 16.77
CA ALA A 758 45.97 2.13 15.81
C ALA A 758 45.42 0.93 15.02
N ARG A 759 44.17 0.57 15.30
CA ARG A 759 43.43 -0.46 14.58
C ARG A 759 42.30 0.19 13.79
N GLU A 760 41.96 -0.43 12.67
CA GLU A 760 40.79 -0.08 11.89
C GLU A 760 39.55 -0.37 12.75
N GLN A 761 38.98 0.68 13.34
CA GLN A 761 37.78 0.56 14.18
C GLN A 761 36.56 0.35 13.29
N SER A 762 35.45 -0.14 13.87
CA SER A 762 34.19 -0.33 13.14
C SER A 762 33.85 0.92 12.33
N SER A 763 33.98 0.84 11.01
CA SER A 763 33.73 1.97 10.14
C SER A 763 32.23 2.07 9.90
N SER A 764 31.57 3.07 10.48
CA SER A 764 30.25 3.48 10.03
C SER A 764 30.30 3.73 8.52
N PRO A 765 29.38 3.16 7.71
CA PRO A 765 29.38 3.34 6.25
C PRO A 765 29.07 4.79 5.83
N ALA A 766 28.60 5.62 6.76
CA ALA A 766 28.28 7.02 6.49
C ALA A 766 29.54 7.90 6.51
N PRO A 767 29.69 8.85 5.57
CA PRO A 767 30.75 9.84 5.61
C PRO A 767 30.75 10.64 6.92
N GLU A 768 31.94 11.02 7.40
CA GLU A 768 32.12 11.73 8.67
C GLU A 768 31.23 12.98 8.80
N TRP A 769 31.16 13.81 7.74
CA TRP A 769 30.31 15.01 7.74
C TRP A 769 28.83 14.67 7.96
N MET A 770 28.35 13.53 7.45
CA MET A 770 26.96 13.10 7.60
C MET A 770 26.71 12.59 9.02
N ARG A 771 27.69 11.93 9.65
CA ARG A 771 27.61 11.52 11.06
C ARG A 771 27.50 12.73 11.98
N HIS A 772 28.32 13.77 11.78
CA HIS A 772 28.18 15.04 12.49
C HIS A 772 26.84 15.74 12.20
N ASN A 773 26.39 15.72 10.94
CA ASN A 773 25.11 16.33 10.57
C ASN A 773 23.94 15.62 11.26
N ASP A 774 23.94 14.28 11.30
CA ASP A 774 22.91 13.49 11.95
C ASP A 774 22.89 13.71 13.47
N TYR A 775 24.08 13.79 14.10
CA TYR A 775 24.19 14.15 15.52
C TYR A 775 23.66 15.58 15.78
N GLY A 776 24.04 16.56 14.96
CA GLY A 776 23.55 17.93 15.05
C GLY A 776 22.02 18.03 14.85
N ILE A 777 21.46 17.24 13.94
CA ILE A 777 20.00 17.16 13.73
C ILE A 777 19.31 16.63 14.97
N ALA A 778 19.82 15.54 15.57
CA ALA A 778 19.25 14.97 16.78
C ALA A 778 19.26 15.98 17.95
N LEU A 779 20.40 16.62 18.19
CA LEU A 779 20.56 17.65 19.22
C LEU A 779 19.62 18.85 18.99
N LEU A 780 19.51 19.33 17.75
CA LEU A 780 18.61 20.43 17.38
C LEU A 780 17.14 20.08 17.71
N LEU A 781 16.72 18.85 17.41
CA LEU A 781 15.35 18.37 17.64
C LEU A 781 15.06 18.13 19.13
N GLN A 782 16.05 17.74 19.93
CA GLN A 782 15.94 17.73 21.40
C GLN A 782 15.92 19.14 22.00
N GLY A 783 16.54 20.11 21.33
CA GLY A 783 16.61 21.51 21.75
C GLY A 783 17.96 21.93 22.35
N ASP A 784 19.00 21.09 22.27
CA ASP A 784 20.37 21.47 22.61
C ASP A 784 20.99 22.25 21.43
N THR A 785 20.59 23.51 21.28
CA THR A 785 21.01 24.38 20.17
C THR A 785 22.52 24.67 20.19
N ARG A 786 23.14 24.71 21.38
CA ARG A 786 24.58 24.94 21.53
C ARG A 786 25.40 23.77 20.98
N SER A 787 25.10 22.55 21.40
CA SER A 787 25.81 21.36 20.88
C SER A 787 25.48 21.13 19.40
N ALA A 788 24.24 21.41 18.98
CA ALA A 788 23.85 21.32 17.58
C ALA A 788 24.65 22.29 16.69
N MET A 789 24.85 23.55 17.13
CA MET A 789 25.69 24.52 16.41
C MET A 789 27.11 23.98 16.22
N ALA A 790 27.74 23.47 17.28
CA ALA A 790 29.09 22.92 17.21
C ALA A 790 29.20 21.72 16.25
N ALA A 791 28.18 20.86 16.21
CA ALA A 791 28.11 19.75 15.26
C ALA A 791 28.00 20.25 13.81
N PHE A 792 27.16 21.24 13.53
CA PHE A 792 27.00 21.80 12.18
C PHE A 792 28.19 22.67 11.72
N GLU A 793 28.92 23.30 12.64
CA GLU A 793 30.22 23.93 12.34
C GLU A 793 31.22 22.89 11.83
N GLN A 794 31.25 21.70 12.43
CA GLN A 794 32.09 20.61 11.94
C GLN A 794 31.65 20.12 10.55
N VAL A 795 30.34 20.08 10.27
CA VAL A 795 29.84 19.82 8.90
C VAL A 795 30.40 20.86 7.92
N ALA A 796 30.33 22.15 8.27
CA ALA A 796 30.85 23.23 7.43
C ALA A 796 32.38 23.20 7.27
N ARG A 797 33.13 22.68 8.26
CA ARG A 797 34.58 22.46 8.15
C ARG A 797 34.93 21.29 7.23
N LEU A 798 34.20 20.18 7.35
CA LEU A 798 34.42 18.97 6.53
C LEU A 798 33.92 19.15 5.09
N ARG A 799 32.95 20.04 4.88
CA ARG A 799 32.35 20.36 3.58
C ARG A 799 32.28 21.89 3.40
N PRO A 800 33.40 22.58 3.16
CA PRO A 800 33.41 24.04 3.01
C PRO A 800 32.59 24.54 1.83
N ASP A 801 32.51 23.74 0.76
CA ASP A 801 31.71 23.99 -0.45
C ASP A 801 30.28 23.41 -0.36
N GLY A 802 29.91 22.82 0.78
CA GLY A 802 28.60 22.21 1.02
C GLY A 802 27.63 23.17 1.70
N ILE A 803 26.37 23.15 1.27
CA ILE A 803 25.32 24.04 1.80
C ILE A 803 24.70 23.55 3.12
N ASP A 804 24.79 22.25 3.44
CA ASP A 804 24.11 21.64 4.60
C ASP A 804 24.54 22.25 5.94
N GLY A 805 25.85 22.48 6.13
CA GLY A 805 26.41 23.12 7.33
C GLY A 805 25.79 24.50 7.60
N PRO A 806 25.99 25.51 6.73
CA PRO A 806 25.41 26.84 6.93
C PRO A 806 23.89 26.82 6.99
N ARG A 807 23.22 25.96 6.21
CA ARG A 807 21.76 25.85 6.22
C ARG A 807 21.24 25.39 7.58
N ASN A 808 21.89 24.40 8.19
CA ASN A 808 21.48 23.90 9.50
C ASN A 808 21.90 24.85 10.64
N MET A 809 23.03 25.55 10.53
CA MET A 809 23.37 26.64 11.44
C MET A 809 22.34 27.79 11.39
N ALA A 810 21.78 28.11 10.21
CA ALA A 810 20.68 29.08 10.10
C ALA A 810 19.41 28.59 10.83
N ARG A 811 19.10 27.29 10.79
CA ARG A 811 17.97 26.71 11.55
C ARG A 811 18.18 26.84 13.05
N VAL A 812 19.40 26.58 13.54
CA VAL A 812 19.77 26.77 14.95
C VAL A 812 19.58 28.24 15.35
N ALA A 813 20.14 29.19 14.58
CA ALA A 813 20.03 30.61 14.86
C ALA A 813 18.56 31.10 14.90
N LEU A 814 17.69 30.59 14.01
CA LEU A 814 16.25 30.91 14.04
C LEU A 814 15.51 30.31 15.25
N GLN A 815 15.97 29.17 15.76
CA GLN A 815 15.44 28.55 16.97
C GLN A 815 15.86 29.34 18.22
N ASP A 816 17.09 29.84 18.24
CA ASP A 816 17.60 30.73 19.29
C ASP A 816 17.02 32.16 19.19
N GLY A 817 16.41 32.51 18.06
CA GLY A 817 15.84 33.83 17.79
C GLY A 817 16.86 34.88 17.31
N ASP A 818 18.09 34.47 17.01
CA ASP A 818 19.13 35.32 16.43
C ASP A 818 18.95 35.45 14.91
N ILE A 819 18.08 36.39 14.52
CA ILE A 819 17.72 36.62 13.11
C ILE A 819 18.93 37.13 12.29
N GLU A 820 19.80 37.96 12.87
CA GLU A 820 20.97 38.51 12.18
C GLU A 820 22.00 37.42 11.86
N GLN A 821 22.22 36.50 12.79
CA GLN A 821 23.07 35.35 12.54
C GLN A 821 22.45 34.38 11.54
N ALA A 822 21.13 34.17 11.59
CA ALA A 822 20.42 33.42 10.57
C ALA A 822 20.64 34.03 9.17
N TYR A 823 20.53 35.35 9.01
CA TYR A 823 20.80 36.02 7.72
C TYR A 823 22.23 35.80 7.23
N ARG A 824 23.25 35.94 8.09
CA ARG A 824 24.64 35.68 7.69
C ARG A 824 24.85 34.26 7.18
N PHE A 825 24.25 33.27 7.83
CA PHE A 825 24.34 31.88 7.37
C PHE A 825 23.56 31.64 6.07
N LEU A 826 22.40 32.27 5.92
CA LEU A 826 21.60 32.17 4.70
C LEU A 826 22.26 32.88 3.50
N GLU A 827 22.91 34.02 3.69
CA GLU A 827 23.73 34.68 2.68
C GLU A 827 24.88 33.76 2.22
N ARG A 828 25.51 33.04 3.16
CA ARG A 828 26.50 32.02 2.83
C ARG A 828 25.88 30.86 2.03
N CYS A 829 24.67 30.43 2.35
CA CYS A 829 23.96 29.43 1.55
C CYS A 829 23.73 29.92 0.12
N GLU A 830 23.26 31.15 -0.08
CA GLU A 830 23.04 31.72 -1.42
C GLU A 830 24.35 31.88 -2.22
N ALA A 831 25.46 32.21 -1.54
CA ALA A 831 26.78 32.26 -2.17
C ALA A 831 27.28 30.89 -2.65
N LEU A 832 26.89 29.81 -1.97
CA LEU A 832 27.24 28.43 -2.34
C LEU A 832 26.30 27.85 -3.40
N GLN A 833 25.00 28.12 -3.29
CA GLN A 833 23.98 27.61 -4.19
C GLN A 833 22.80 28.59 -4.30
N VAL A 834 22.79 29.37 -5.38
CA VAL A 834 21.77 30.40 -5.64
C VAL A 834 20.39 29.78 -5.84
N GLY A 835 19.40 30.33 -5.14
CA GLY A 835 17.99 30.02 -5.37
C GLY A 835 17.57 28.61 -4.95
N ASP A 836 18.30 28.01 -4.00
CA ASP A 836 17.94 26.73 -3.41
C ASP A 836 16.59 26.81 -2.66
N PRO A 837 15.58 26.00 -3.02
CA PRO A 837 14.27 26.10 -2.38
C PRO A 837 14.28 25.76 -0.88
N GLN A 838 15.15 24.87 -0.41
CA GLN A 838 15.20 24.53 1.02
C GLN A 838 15.75 25.70 1.85
N THR A 839 16.69 26.46 1.28
CA THR A 839 17.24 27.70 1.83
C THR A 839 16.21 28.82 1.77
N ALA A 840 15.50 28.96 0.64
CA ALA A 840 14.41 29.92 0.50
C ALA A 840 13.29 29.71 1.54
N TRP A 841 12.98 28.47 1.91
CA TRP A 841 12.03 28.21 2.99
C TRP A 841 12.48 28.83 4.32
N ILE A 842 13.77 28.73 4.64
CA ILE A 842 14.37 29.28 5.86
C ILE A 842 14.43 30.81 5.79
N TRP A 843 14.76 31.39 4.62
CA TRP A 843 14.59 32.83 4.35
C TRP A 843 13.17 33.30 4.64
N GLY A 844 12.16 32.59 4.14
CA GLY A 844 10.76 32.90 4.37
C GLY A 844 10.43 32.95 5.86
N VAL A 845 10.87 31.96 6.64
CA VAL A 845 10.68 31.94 8.11
C VAL A 845 11.40 33.11 8.79
N ALA A 846 12.63 33.41 8.38
CA ALA A 846 13.42 34.49 8.94
C ALA A 846 12.80 35.86 8.66
N HIS A 847 12.34 36.11 7.42
CA HIS A 847 11.63 37.33 7.05
C HIS A 847 10.27 37.47 7.74
N GLN A 848 9.52 36.37 7.86
CA GLN A 848 8.26 36.36 8.59
C GLN A 848 8.46 36.75 10.06
N LYS A 849 9.46 36.19 10.73
CA LYS A 849 9.82 36.54 12.12
C LYS A 849 10.26 38.00 12.27
N ALA A 850 10.92 38.55 11.25
CA ALA A 850 11.34 39.96 11.21
C ALA A 850 10.22 40.94 10.78
N GLY A 851 9.01 40.46 10.47
CA GLY A 851 7.90 41.29 9.99
C GLY A 851 8.04 41.77 8.54
N ARG A 852 8.99 41.22 7.77
CA ARG A 852 9.20 41.53 6.34
C ARG A 852 8.31 40.64 5.48
N TYR A 853 7.00 40.92 5.48
CA TYR A 853 6.00 40.04 4.86
C TYR A 853 6.13 39.90 3.34
N ALA A 854 6.48 40.96 2.61
CA ALA A 854 6.70 40.91 1.17
C ALA A 854 7.88 39.98 0.80
N ASP A 855 9.00 40.07 1.53
CA ASP A 855 10.16 39.20 1.33
C ASP A 855 9.81 37.74 1.68
N ALA A 856 9.07 37.53 2.77
CA ALA A 856 8.61 36.21 3.18
C ALA A 856 7.69 35.56 2.14
N GLU A 857 6.74 36.32 1.59
CA GLU A 857 5.88 35.87 0.49
C GLU A 857 6.71 35.48 -0.74
N GLY A 858 7.67 36.33 -1.14
CA GLY A 858 8.55 36.05 -2.28
C GLY A 858 9.30 34.73 -2.10
N ALA A 859 9.87 34.51 -0.91
CA ALA A 859 10.58 33.29 -0.57
C ALA A 859 9.65 32.05 -0.57
N TYR A 860 8.46 32.13 0.03
CA TYR A 860 7.50 31.02 0.03
C TYR A 860 6.95 30.71 -1.36
N ARG A 861 6.68 31.73 -2.20
CA ARG A 861 6.28 31.49 -3.61
C ARG A 861 7.41 30.85 -4.41
N HIS A 862 8.67 31.19 -4.15
CA HIS A 862 9.82 30.52 -4.75
C HIS A 862 9.86 29.03 -4.38
N VAL A 863 9.65 28.70 -3.10
CA VAL A 863 9.52 27.31 -2.64
C VAL A 863 8.40 26.59 -3.39
N LEU A 864 7.20 27.17 -3.44
CA LEU A 864 6.02 26.56 -4.06
C LEU A 864 6.15 26.37 -5.57
N SER A 865 7.03 27.13 -6.24
CA SER A 865 7.36 26.90 -7.65
C SER A 865 8.04 25.54 -7.89
N ARG A 866 8.71 25.00 -6.87
CA ARG A 866 9.41 23.70 -6.91
C ARG A 866 8.71 22.62 -6.11
N PHE A 867 8.07 22.98 -5.01
CA PHE A 867 7.32 22.11 -4.12
C PHE A 867 5.85 22.56 -4.06
N PRO A 868 5.05 22.37 -5.12
CA PRO A 868 3.67 22.87 -5.17
C PRO A 868 2.74 22.15 -4.16
N GLN A 869 3.19 21.03 -3.58
CA GLN A 869 2.48 20.30 -2.54
C GLN A 869 3.10 20.51 -1.15
N ASP A 870 3.90 21.55 -0.93
CA ASP A 870 4.45 21.83 0.40
C ASP A 870 3.39 22.45 1.32
N ARG A 871 2.74 21.59 2.10
CA ARG A 871 1.67 21.97 3.04
C ARG A 871 2.12 23.05 4.02
N ALA A 872 3.31 22.90 4.61
CA ALA A 872 3.85 23.85 5.59
C ALA A 872 4.11 25.22 4.95
N THR A 873 4.59 25.25 3.71
CA THR A 873 4.83 26.49 2.96
C THR A 873 3.53 27.18 2.57
N TRP A 874 2.52 26.44 2.11
CA TRP A 874 1.18 27.00 1.88
C TRP A 874 0.59 27.59 3.16
N GLY A 875 0.74 26.90 4.30
CA GLY A 875 0.30 27.39 5.61
C GLY A 875 1.01 28.67 6.05
N ASN A 876 2.34 28.73 5.90
CA ASN A 876 3.10 29.93 6.22
C ASN A 876 2.78 31.10 5.27
N LEU A 877 2.59 30.83 3.98
CA LEU A 877 2.14 31.84 3.02
C LEU A 877 0.77 32.40 3.41
N GLY A 878 -0.20 31.52 3.74
CA GLY A 878 -1.51 31.95 4.21
C GLY A 878 -1.44 32.81 5.47
N ARG A 879 -0.58 32.43 6.43
CA ARG A 879 -0.33 33.22 7.64
C ARG A 879 0.32 34.58 7.33
N VAL A 880 1.32 34.63 6.46
CA VAL A 880 1.98 35.88 6.05
C VAL A 880 0.98 36.82 5.37
N LEU A 881 0.18 36.31 4.43
CA LEU A 881 -0.84 37.10 3.75
C LEU A 881 -1.92 37.62 4.71
N TYR A 882 -2.30 36.83 5.72
CA TYR A 882 -3.19 37.28 6.78
C TYR A 882 -2.58 38.42 7.60
N LEU A 883 -1.32 38.29 8.02
CA LEU A 883 -0.60 39.32 8.78
C LEU A 883 -0.41 40.62 7.98
N ASP A 884 -0.31 40.51 6.65
CA ASP A 884 -0.25 41.63 5.70
C ASP A 884 -1.63 42.21 5.34
N GLY A 885 -2.72 41.71 5.95
CA GLY A 885 -4.09 42.19 5.72
C GLY A 885 -4.74 41.75 4.39
N ARG A 886 -4.09 40.86 3.62
CA ARG A 886 -4.55 40.34 2.33
C ARG A 886 -5.38 39.08 2.50
N PHE A 887 -6.52 39.21 3.19
CA PHE A 887 -7.32 38.08 3.67
C PHE A 887 -7.87 37.16 2.56
N GLU A 888 -8.30 37.69 1.41
CA GLU A 888 -8.78 36.85 0.30
C GLU A 888 -7.68 35.99 -0.32
N GLU A 889 -6.44 36.49 -0.37
CA GLU A 889 -5.30 35.71 -0.83
C GLU A 889 -4.83 34.70 0.21
N ALA A 890 -4.91 35.07 1.50
CA ALA A 890 -4.69 34.14 2.61
C ALA A 890 -5.64 32.94 2.50
N LEU A 891 -6.94 33.17 2.24
CA LEU A 891 -7.92 32.10 2.04
C LEU A 891 -7.54 31.16 0.90
N LYS A 892 -7.06 31.67 -0.23
CA LYS A 892 -6.60 30.83 -1.35
C LYS A 892 -5.41 29.94 -0.97
N ALA A 893 -4.46 30.46 -0.21
CA ALA A 893 -3.33 29.67 0.29
C ALA A 893 -3.79 28.61 1.31
N ILE A 894 -4.71 28.98 2.20
CA ILE A 894 -5.30 28.08 3.19
C ILE A 894 -6.13 26.97 2.52
N ASP A 895 -6.84 27.26 1.43
CA ASP A 895 -7.54 26.26 0.63
C ASP A 895 -6.59 25.20 0.07
N GLN A 896 -5.35 25.56 -0.28
CA GLN A 896 -4.34 24.58 -0.71
C GLN A 896 -3.90 23.69 0.45
N VAL A 897 -3.78 24.23 1.67
CA VAL A 897 -3.49 23.42 2.87
C VAL A 897 -4.59 22.40 3.09
N LEU A 898 -5.86 22.83 3.09
CA LEU A 898 -7.02 21.95 3.32
C LEU A 898 -7.28 20.97 2.16
N HIS A 899 -6.81 21.28 0.95
CA HIS A 899 -6.81 20.33 -0.16
C HIS A 899 -5.81 19.19 0.05
N ILE A 900 -4.68 19.47 0.69
CA ILE A 900 -3.62 18.49 0.99
C ILE A 900 -3.91 17.71 2.28
N ASP A 901 -4.38 18.40 3.31
CA ASP A 901 -4.76 17.81 4.59
C ASP A 901 -6.07 18.45 5.09
N PRO A 902 -7.22 17.78 4.86
CA PRO A 902 -8.53 18.29 5.26
C PRO A 902 -8.72 18.42 6.78
N GLU A 903 -7.78 17.90 7.58
CA GLU A 903 -7.82 17.86 9.04
C GLU A 903 -6.85 18.87 9.69
N ASP A 904 -6.23 19.76 8.89
CA ASP A 904 -5.25 20.73 9.39
C ASP A 904 -5.91 21.80 10.29
N ARG A 905 -5.75 21.60 11.60
CA ARG A 905 -6.21 22.54 12.64
C ARG A 905 -5.75 23.97 12.40
N SER A 906 -4.48 24.16 12.06
CA SER A 906 -3.90 25.50 11.90
C SER A 906 -4.48 26.22 10.70
N ALA A 907 -4.79 25.49 9.63
CA ALA A 907 -5.47 26.02 8.45
C ALA A 907 -6.88 26.52 8.80
N TYR A 908 -7.68 25.74 9.55
CA TYR A 908 -9.01 26.18 9.99
C TYR A 908 -8.97 27.41 10.91
N TYR A 909 -7.96 27.51 11.78
CA TYR A 909 -7.76 28.71 12.61
C TYR A 909 -7.54 29.97 11.76
N HIS A 910 -6.59 29.92 10.82
CA HIS A 910 -6.32 31.08 9.94
C HIS A 910 -7.47 31.34 8.96
N ARG A 911 -8.22 30.30 8.54
CA ARG A 911 -9.43 30.44 7.73
C ARG A 911 -10.48 31.25 8.49
N MET A 912 -10.77 30.86 9.73
CA MET A 912 -11.70 31.55 10.61
C MET A 912 -11.32 33.03 10.78
N LEU A 913 -10.05 33.33 11.10
CA LEU A 913 -9.58 34.70 11.28
C LEU A 913 -9.70 35.54 10.00
N SER A 914 -9.34 34.97 8.85
CA SER A 914 -9.42 35.65 7.56
C SER A 914 -10.87 35.94 7.17
N LEU A 915 -11.78 34.99 7.38
CA LEU A 915 -13.22 35.15 7.11
C LEU A 915 -13.88 36.21 8.00
N ARG A 916 -13.55 36.24 9.30
CA ARG A 916 -14.02 37.32 10.22
C ARG A 916 -13.54 38.69 9.76
N SER A 917 -12.27 38.79 9.35
CA SER A 917 -11.71 40.05 8.85
C SER A 917 -12.37 40.53 7.56
N LEU A 918 -12.98 39.63 6.79
CA LEU A 918 -13.77 39.91 5.59
C LEU A 918 -15.28 40.09 5.88
N GLY A 919 -15.73 39.95 7.13
CA GLY A 919 -17.15 40.01 7.50
C GLY A 919 -17.99 38.79 7.07
N ARG A 920 -17.35 37.67 6.71
CA ARG A 920 -17.99 36.41 6.27
C ARG A 920 -18.31 35.50 7.46
N GLU A 921 -19.13 36.00 8.38
CA GLU A 921 -19.38 35.39 9.70
C GLU A 921 -19.90 33.94 9.65
N ALA A 922 -20.81 33.62 8.71
CA ALA A 922 -21.37 32.27 8.61
C ALA A 922 -20.32 31.22 8.23
N GLU A 923 -19.39 31.56 7.34
CA GLU A 923 -18.28 30.70 6.96
C GLU A 923 -17.21 30.65 8.05
N ALA A 924 -16.98 31.77 8.74
CA ALA A 924 -16.06 31.83 9.87
C ALA A 924 -16.52 30.91 11.01
N ALA A 925 -17.82 30.87 11.31
CA ALA A 925 -18.39 29.97 12.30
C ALA A 925 -18.22 28.49 11.92
N ALA A 926 -18.32 28.15 10.63
CA ALA A 926 -18.03 26.79 10.16
C ALA A 926 -16.54 26.44 10.33
N ALA A 927 -15.64 27.38 10.01
CA ALA A 927 -14.21 27.19 10.21
C ALA A 927 -13.83 27.09 11.71
N GLU A 928 -14.50 27.84 12.58
CA GLU A 928 -14.33 27.77 14.03
C GLU A 928 -14.77 26.42 14.61
N GLN A 929 -15.88 25.87 14.12
CA GLN A 929 -16.32 24.53 14.49
C GLN A 929 -15.31 23.47 14.06
N ALA A 930 -14.79 23.56 12.84
CA ALA A 930 -13.74 22.67 12.35
C ALA A 930 -12.46 22.79 13.19
N TYR A 931 -12.00 24.01 13.45
CA TYR A 931 -10.85 24.29 14.32
C TYR A 931 -11.02 23.67 15.71
N THR A 932 -12.21 23.84 16.31
CA THR A 932 -12.54 23.27 17.63
C THR A 932 -12.57 21.74 17.60
N TYR A 933 -13.15 21.16 16.56
CA TYR A 933 -13.22 19.71 16.36
C TYR A 933 -11.82 19.09 16.26
N TYR A 934 -10.92 19.68 15.45
CA TYR A 934 -9.52 19.27 15.31
C TYR A 934 -8.59 19.87 16.37
N GLN A 935 -9.16 20.45 17.44
CA GLN A 935 -8.52 20.81 18.71
C GLN A 935 -7.35 19.87 19.08
N ILE A 936 -6.34 20.29 19.85
CA ILE A 936 -5.62 19.37 20.76
C ILE A 936 -6.05 19.73 22.19
N ASP A 937 -6.32 18.74 23.06
CA ASP A 937 -6.53 19.02 24.49
C ASP A 937 -5.20 19.06 25.22
N GLU A 938 -4.70 20.27 25.45
CA GLU A 938 -3.48 20.45 26.24
C GLU A 938 -3.70 20.10 27.72
N SER A 939 -4.95 20.21 28.22
CA SER A 939 -5.28 19.90 29.62
C SER A 939 -5.25 18.40 29.93
N ALA A 940 -5.42 17.54 28.92
CA ALA A 940 -5.35 16.08 29.05
C ALA A 940 -4.00 15.59 29.58
N GLN A 941 -2.92 16.38 29.40
CA GLN A 941 -1.60 16.07 29.93
C GLN A 941 -1.58 15.93 31.46
N VAL A 942 -2.50 16.59 32.19
CA VAL A 942 -2.62 16.46 33.66
C VAL A 942 -2.88 15.02 34.08
N VAL A 943 -3.63 14.24 33.29
CA VAL A 943 -3.96 12.84 33.58
C VAL A 943 -2.71 11.95 33.57
N THR A 944 -1.69 12.31 32.78
CA THR A 944 -0.42 11.57 32.71
C THR A 944 0.42 11.68 33.99
N ARG A 945 0.19 12.71 34.82
CA ARG A 945 0.99 12.98 36.03
C ARG A 945 0.98 11.79 37.00
N GLY A 946 -0.19 11.21 37.24
CA GLY A 946 -0.34 10.05 38.13
C GLY A 946 0.45 8.84 37.65
N TYR A 947 0.47 8.61 36.33
CA TYR A 947 1.28 7.56 35.72
C TYR A 947 2.77 7.85 35.91
N ARG A 948 3.22 9.05 35.53
CA ARG A 948 4.63 9.48 35.61
C ARG A 948 5.21 9.37 37.03
N MET A 949 4.44 9.71 38.07
CA MET A 949 4.91 9.57 39.46
C MET A 949 5.10 8.11 39.90
N ARG A 950 4.34 7.17 39.33
CA ARG A 950 4.46 5.73 39.64
C ARG A 950 5.51 5.01 38.78
N HIS A 951 5.88 5.60 37.65
CA HIS A 951 6.77 5.02 36.65
C HIS A 951 7.95 5.97 36.38
N PRO A 952 8.99 5.99 37.26
CA PRO A 952 10.07 6.96 37.20
C PRO A 952 10.85 6.91 35.88
N ASN A 953 11.05 5.72 35.30
CA ASN A 953 11.70 5.57 33.99
C ASN A 953 10.87 6.25 32.89
N ALA A 954 9.57 5.95 32.81
CA ALA A 954 8.69 6.61 31.85
C ALA A 954 8.61 8.13 32.06
N ASN A 955 8.71 8.61 33.31
CA ASN A 955 8.80 10.04 33.60
C ASN A 955 10.11 10.66 33.11
N ARG A 956 11.23 9.95 33.22
CA ARG A 956 12.51 10.37 32.65
C ARG A 956 12.41 10.52 31.13
N GLU A 957 11.82 9.53 30.45
CA GLU A 957 11.61 9.55 28.99
C GLU A 957 10.78 10.78 28.52
N THR A 958 9.92 11.36 29.37
CA THR A 958 9.18 12.59 29.00
C THR A 958 10.04 13.85 28.90
N GLN A 959 11.27 13.82 29.41
CA GLN A 959 12.20 14.94 29.37
C GLN A 959 12.94 14.91 28.04
N LYS A 960 12.97 16.02 27.30
CA LYS A 960 13.62 16.07 25.98
C LYS A 960 15.11 15.75 26.03
N ILE A 961 15.79 16.16 27.09
CA ILE A 961 17.20 15.89 27.34
C ILE A 961 17.28 15.22 28.71
N HIS A 962 17.74 13.98 28.74
CA HIS A 962 17.91 13.20 29.95
C HIS A 962 19.00 12.14 29.74
N VAL A 963 19.57 11.64 30.84
CA VAL A 963 20.64 10.65 30.82
C VAL A 963 20.15 9.32 31.41
N HIS A 964 20.41 8.23 30.71
CA HIS A 964 20.29 6.87 31.20
C HIS A 964 21.56 6.53 32.02
N ASP A 965 21.54 6.85 33.31
CA ASP A 965 22.67 6.59 34.21
C ASP A 965 22.80 5.10 34.55
N LEU A 966 23.90 4.49 34.13
CA LEU A 966 24.13 3.04 34.28
C LEU A 966 24.73 2.67 35.64
N ARG A 967 25.08 3.64 36.49
CA ARG A 967 25.61 3.36 37.85
C ARG A 967 24.60 2.67 38.74
N SER A 968 23.30 2.82 38.46
CA SER A 968 22.20 2.20 39.21
C SER A 968 21.74 0.84 38.65
N SER A 969 22.33 0.35 37.56
CA SER A 969 21.92 -0.91 36.92
C SER A 969 22.58 -2.11 37.61
N PRO A 970 21.83 -3.05 38.23
CA PRO A 970 22.40 -4.30 38.67
C PRO A 970 22.86 -5.10 37.45
N VAL A 971 24.12 -5.53 37.42
CA VAL A 971 24.63 -6.46 36.40
C VAL A 971 23.86 -7.77 36.55
N VAL A 972 22.94 -8.04 35.62
CA VAL A 972 22.35 -9.37 35.50
C VAL A 972 23.39 -10.23 34.79
N SER A 973 24.25 -10.89 35.55
CA SER A 973 25.12 -11.92 34.98
C SER A 973 24.24 -12.95 34.27
N PRO A 974 24.51 -13.30 33.00
CA PRO A 974 23.87 -14.47 32.40
C PRO A 974 24.34 -15.69 33.20
N GLY A 975 23.45 -16.21 34.03
CA GLY A 975 23.68 -17.44 34.77
C GLY A 975 23.81 -18.63 33.83
N LEU A 976 24.80 -19.47 34.14
CA LEU A 976 24.96 -20.88 33.78
C LEU A 976 23.68 -21.62 33.37
#